data_AF-A0A950PLN0-F1
#
_entry.id   AF-A0A950PLN0-F1
#
_cell.length_a   1.000
_cell.length_b   1.000
_cell.length_c   1.000
_cell.angle_alpha   90.00
_cell.angle_beta   90.00
_cell.angle_gamma   90.00
#
_symmetry.space_group_name_H-M   'P 1'
#
loop_
_entity.id
_entity.type
_entity.pdbx_description
1 polymer ?
#
loop_
_entity_poly.entity_id
_entity_poly.type
_entity_poly.pdbx_seq_one_letter_code
_entity_poly.pdbx_strand_id
1 'polypeptide(L)'
;MTSIMHQLAQAPAWALALSTAAVIVTLAVLAYLATQKAGTALWRARARTRAARKRQERETGRAVRSPLADAGPLALLGACGMAVSLYGLWGFARDTADLPLLLRVAFCAIFDVAELTCFVGLYRAALDSKVWTRTMSRTRRMAWTLVGASAAMNAAHAPGGWISRVVLAAVPIVSARLVEHGLDQKLEANAGDEEAEARPGPLRLVQLAWLHGWARIFAGLGLDAGSVDGRVPQEARIRRAAALVYELGQALDTRDRLNGDPQAKRNDRRKAGEQAETLRARAQQAIDSAGVATDTAAALQMARYLVARGRVADLARMDVADPMRVLTLLEELAIVPSVEAIEAGARAALAEEKAAAAELRAEAAELARKEAEEAAEAAGQRMVAEAEAAELRARAAERARQKAEEARDCAVAEAAAAELRAKAAEDAEQAAERAGQAAEDARLAAERAALTLRDDVTATEEARQTAERQLREAEAARQAATEEASRRAEEADAAARAQHEAEQARQQAEQAAQQIADQARELQQEADRIEAKRRRQLAELDQLAAARQQAEAEAREAAARAAEEGRAARQAAEDRRAAQVALRDAQAQIRALLDGSAEPQGGEEWKSPDKARGWTFFRDRVRNTGEEPTAAEVHTAIGEAVHIGTVRSWMGDFRQRLAEEVVLPLHADRQAAEANPAHPASNPAQVRRLEAATPRAPHPDRRADDAAPQPRTA
;
A
#
# COMPACT_ATOMS: atom_id res chain seq x y z
N MET A 1 9.59 -62.51 -4.30
CA MET A 1 9.19 -61.48 -3.31
C MET A 1 8.90 -62.04 -1.93
N THR A 2 8.22 -63.19 -1.80
CA THR A 2 7.90 -63.82 -0.50
C THR A 2 9.12 -64.24 0.33
N SER A 3 10.20 -64.72 -0.30
CA SER A 3 11.45 -65.08 0.41
C SER A 3 12.20 -63.88 1.01
N ILE A 4 12.18 -62.73 0.31
CA ILE A 4 12.82 -61.49 0.78
C ILE A 4 12.02 -60.87 1.94
N MET A 5 10.69 -60.94 1.91
CA MET A 5 9.85 -60.46 3.01
C MET A 5 10.00 -61.32 4.28
N HIS A 6 10.28 -62.62 4.15
CA HIS A 6 10.50 -63.48 5.30
C HIS A 6 11.86 -63.24 5.98
N GLN A 7 12.90 -62.93 5.19
CA GLN A 7 14.21 -62.55 5.74
C GLN A 7 14.21 -61.16 6.40
N LEU A 8 13.41 -60.22 5.89
CA LEU A 8 13.24 -58.89 6.51
C LEU A 8 12.47 -58.94 7.84
N ALA A 9 11.62 -59.94 8.05
CA ALA A 9 10.87 -60.11 9.31
C ALA A 9 11.73 -60.66 10.47
N GLN A 10 12.88 -61.27 10.18
CA GLN A 10 13.78 -61.85 11.19
C GLN A 10 14.98 -60.93 11.54
N ALA A 11 15.12 -59.79 10.86
CA ALA A 11 16.16 -58.83 11.19
C ALA A 11 15.87 -58.16 12.54
N PRO A 12 16.84 -58.12 13.48
CA PRO A 12 16.63 -57.46 14.77
C PRO A 12 16.37 -55.96 14.55
N ALA A 13 15.45 -55.38 15.33
CA ALA A 13 14.93 -54.02 15.11
C ALA A 13 16.02 -52.94 14.96
N TRP A 14 17.18 -53.12 15.61
CA TRP A 14 18.32 -52.21 15.49
C TRP A 14 18.98 -52.26 14.09
N ALA A 15 18.99 -53.41 13.42
CA ALA A 15 19.52 -53.56 12.07
C ALA A 15 18.62 -52.89 11.04
N LEU A 16 17.30 -52.99 11.20
CA LEU A 16 16.32 -52.27 10.38
C LEU A 16 16.40 -50.74 10.60
N ALA A 17 16.60 -50.29 11.83
CA ALA A 17 16.80 -48.89 12.17
C ALA A 17 18.11 -48.33 11.59
N LEU A 18 19.21 -49.09 11.66
CA LEU A 18 20.48 -48.70 11.04
C LEU A 18 20.40 -48.69 9.51
N SER A 19 19.71 -49.66 8.89
CA SER A 19 19.55 -49.67 7.44
C SER A 19 18.65 -48.52 6.95
N THR A 20 17.59 -48.18 7.69
CA THR A 20 16.76 -47.01 7.35
C THR A 20 17.51 -45.71 7.58
N ALA A 21 18.27 -45.57 8.68
CA ALA A 21 19.12 -44.40 8.92
C ALA A 21 20.19 -44.26 7.83
N ALA A 22 20.84 -45.36 7.43
CA ALA A 22 21.83 -45.35 6.35
C ALA A 22 21.20 -44.98 5.01
N VAL A 23 20.01 -45.49 4.68
CA VAL A 23 19.28 -45.12 3.46
C VAL A 23 18.89 -43.64 3.48
N ILE A 24 18.42 -43.12 4.61
CA ILE A 24 18.06 -41.70 4.77
C ILE A 24 19.29 -40.80 4.62
N VAL A 25 20.42 -41.15 5.25
CA VAL A 25 21.69 -40.40 5.12
C VAL A 25 22.20 -40.47 3.69
N THR A 26 22.11 -41.63 3.03
CA THR A 26 22.55 -41.79 1.65
C THR A 26 21.66 -40.99 0.68
N LEU A 27 20.35 -40.98 0.89
CA LEU A 27 19.41 -40.14 0.13
C LEU A 27 19.65 -38.64 0.38
N ALA A 28 19.95 -38.24 1.63
CA ALA A 28 20.27 -36.87 1.97
C ALA A 28 21.60 -36.41 1.33
N VAL A 29 22.62 -37.27 1.33
CA VAL A 29 23.91 -37.01 0.66
C VAL A 29 23.74 -36.97 -0.85
N LEU A 30 22.96 -37.87 -1.44
CA LEU A 30 22.65 -37.84 -2.88
C LEU A 30 21.83 -36.60 -3.25
N ALA A 31 20.87 -36.19 -2.45
CA ALA A 31 20.12 -34.94 -2.64
C ALA A 31 21.02 -33.70 -2.48
N TYR A 32 21.97 -33.71 -1.54
CA TYR A 32 22.95 -32.65 -1.35
C TYR A 32 23.95 -32.57 -2.52
N LEU A 33 24.45 -33.71 -3.02
CA LEU A 33 25.34 -33.76 -4.18
C LEU A 33 24.62 -33.43 -5.49
N ALA A 34 23.36 -33.85 -5.63
CA ALA A 34 22.51 -33.47 -6.75
C ALA A 34 22.24 -31.96 -6.73
N THR A 35 22.00 -31.34 -5.57
CA THR A 35 21.83 -29.89 -5.44
C THR A 35 23.14 -29.11 -5.62
N GLN A 36 24.31 -29.67 -5.28
CA GLN A 36 25.61 -29.06 -5.62
C GLN A 36 25.95 -29.12 -7.13
N LYS A 37 25.79 -30.28 -7.77
CA LYS A 37 26.09 -30.44 -9.21
C LYS A 37 25.06 -29.74 -10.08
N ALA A 38 23.77 -29.84 -9.73
CA ALA A 38 22.74 -29.03 -10.37
C ALA A 38 22.97 -27.55 -10.05
N GLY A 39 23.42 -27.19 -8.84
CA GLY A 39 23.70 -25.83 -8.42
C GLY A 39 24.76 -25.12 -9.26
N THR A 40 25.88 -25.77 -9.59
CA THR A 40 26.93 -25.15 -10.43
C THR A 40 26.53 -25.03 -11.90
N ALA A 41 25.77 -26.00 -12.43
CA ALA A 41 25.20 -25.94 -13.78
C ALA A 41 24.05 -24.91 -13.88
N LEU A 42 23.16 -24.87 -12.88
CA LEU A 42 22.11 -23.85 -12.75
C LEU A 42 22.70 -22.48 -12.50
N TRP A 43 23.86 -22.34 -11.83
CA TRP A 43 24.46 -21.05 -11.56
C TRP A 43 25.08 -20.45 -12.82
N ARG A 44 25.70 -21.27 -13.69
CA ARG A 44 26.17 -20.85 -15.01
C ARG A 44 25.00 -20.58 -15.98
N ALA A 45 23.94 -21.40 -15.93
CA ALA A 45 22.71 -21.15 -16.68
C ALA A 45 21.96 -19.91 -16.14
N ARG A 46 21.94 -19.67 -14.83
CA ARG A 46 21.40 -18.48 -14.16
C ARG A 46 22.23 -17.24 -14.42
N ALA A 47 23.55 -17.34 -14.56
CA ALA A 47 24.39 -16.20 -14.91
C ALA A 47 24.08 -15.73 -16.35
N ARG A 48 23.90 -16.67 -17.28
CA ARG A 48 23.50 -16.36 -18.66
C ARG A 48 22.06 -15.85 -18.75
N THR A 49 21.11 -16.45 -18.03
CA THR A 49 19.73 -15.93 -17.99
C THR A 49 19.61 -14.63 -17.19
N ARG A 50 20.45 -14.36 -16.18
CA ARG A 50 20.53 -13.04 -15.52
C ARG A 50 21.12 -11.98 -16.43
N ALA A 51 22.10 -12.31 -17.27
CA ALA A 51 22.65 -11.38 -18.26
C ALA A 51 21.62 -11.08 -19.38
N ALA A 52 20.93 -12.11 -19.87
CA ALA A 52 19.85 -11.96 -20.85
C ALA A 52 18.64 -11.20 -20.25
N ARG A 53 18.27 -11.49 -19.00
CA ARG A 53 17.18 -10.82 -18.28
C ARG A 53 17.54 -9.38 -17.90
N LYS A 54 18.80 -9.07 -17.55
CA LYS A 54 19.26 -7.68 -17.37
C LYS A 54 19.25 -6.88 -18.67
N ARG A 55 19.49 -7.53 -19.83
CA ARG A 55 19.31 -6.88 -21.15
C ARG A 55 17.84 -6.67 -21.45
N GLN A 56 17.01 -7.68 -21.23
CA GLN A 56 15.56 -7.60 -21.40
C GLN A 56 14.90 -6.59 -20.42
N GLU A 57 15.38 -6.46 -19.19
CA GLU A 57 14.94 -5.47 -18.17
C GLU A 57 15.34 -4.05 -18.55
N ARG A 58 16.51 -3.86 -19.18
CA ARG A 58 16.93 -2.58 -19.76
C ARG A 58 16.13 -2.23 -21.03
N GLU A 59 15.68 -3.23 -21.78
CA GLU A 59 14.92 -3.05 -23.03
C GLU A 59 13.40 -2.94 -22.83
N THR A 60 12.84 -3.50 -21.75
CA THR A 60 11.38 -3.54 -21.51
C THR A 60 10.93 -2.76 -20.29
N GLY A 61 11.83 -2.21 -19.48
CA GLY A 61 11.50 -1.40 -18.30
C GLY A 61 10.76 -2.15 -17.18
N ARG A 62 10.44 -3.45 -17.33
CA ARG A 62 9.66 -4.22 -16.37
C ARG A 62 10.36 -5.52 -16.00
N ALA A 63 10.95 -5.52 -14.81
CA ALA A 63 11.51 -6.73 -14.21
C ALA A 63 10.38 -7.69 -13.82
N VAL A 64 10.18 -8.76 -14.59
CA VAL A 64 9.40 -9.91 -14.14
C VAL A 64 10.21 -10.58 -13.03
N ARG A 65 10.04 -10.15 -11.78
CA ARG A 65 10.76 -10.71 -10.62
C ARG A 65 10.10 -12.02 -10.18
N SER A 66 10.91 -13.01 -9.80
CA SER A 66 10.40 -14.26 -9.21
C SER A 66 10.15 -14.01 -7.72
N PRO A 67 8.89 -14.06 -7.23
CA PRO A 67 8.54 -13.62 -5.89
C PRO A 67 9.23 -14.41 -4.77
N LEU A 68 9.57 -15.70 -5.00
CA LEU A 68 10.24 -16.53 -4.00
C LEU A 68 11.75 -16.26 -3.89
N ALA A 69 12.41 -15.87 -4.97
CA ALA A 69 13.86 -15.67 -4.96
C ALA A 69 14.26 -14.37 -4.23
N ASP A 70 13.35 -13.39 -4.20
CA ASP A 70 13.53 -12.09 -3.53
C ASP A 70 13.00 -12.09 -2.09
N ALA A 71 12.51 -13.22 -1.58
CA ALA A 71 11.92 -13.31 -0.24
C ALA A 71 12.97 -13.39 0.89
N GLY A 72 14.26 -13.35 0.54
CA GLY A 72 15.37 -13.21 1.49
C GLY A 72 15.54 -14.42 2.43
N PRO A 73 16.48 -14.34 3.37
CA PRO A 73 16.72 -15.40 4.38
C PRO A 73 15.51 -15.67 5.28
N LEU A 74 14.57 -14.74 5.39
CA LEU A 74 13.33 -14.90 6.16
C LEU A 74 12.40 -15.96 5.56
N ALA A 75 12.32 -16.07 4.24
CA ALA A 75 11.52 -17.10 3.59
C ALA A 75 12.09 -18.51 3.80
N LEU A 76 13.42 -18.63 3.87
CA LEU A 76 14.06 -19.90 4.22
C LEU A 76 13.71 -20.31 5.65
N LEU A 77 13.71 -19.38 6.59
CA LEU A 77 13.29 -19.65 7.98
C LEU A 77 11.80 -20.03 8.06
N GLY A 78 10.95 -19.39 7.26
CA GLY A 78 9.54 -19.77 7.10
C GLY A 78 9.38 -21.20 6.59
N ALA A 79 10.18 -21.61 5.60
CA ALA A 79 10.18 -22.98 5.08
C ALA A 79 10.66 -24.02 6.11
N CYS A 80 11.66 -23.69 6.94
CA CYS A 80 12.05 -24.53 8.06
C CYS A 80 10.92 -24.68 9.09
N GLY A 81 10.15 -23.61 9.33
CA GLY A 81 8.94 -23.63 10.14
C GLY A 81 7.86 -24.58 9.63
N MET A 82 7.61 -24.56 8.33
CA MET A 82 6.67 -25.47 7.65
C MET A 82 7.12 -26.94 7.77
N ALA A 83 8.43 -27.22 7.68
CA ALA A 83 8.93 -28.58 7.89
C ALA A 83 8.69 -29.09 9.32
N VAL A 84 8.73 -28.21 10.32
CA VAL A 84 8.39 -28.56 11.71
C VAL A 84 6.88 -28.69 11.90
N SER A 85 6.06 -27.88 11.21
CA SER A 85 4.60 -27.96 11.33
C SER A 85 4.04 -29.28 10.77
N LEU A 86 4.68 -29.81 9.73
CA LEU A 86 4.43 -31.15 9.16
C LEU A 86 4.48 -32.26 10.19
N TYR A 87 5.31 -32.13 11.23
CA TYR A 87 5.40 -33.12 12.29
C TYR A 87 4.08 -33.25 13.07
N GLY A 88 3.48 -32.13 13.50
CA GLY A 88 2.20 -32.14 14.21
C GLY A 88 1.02 -32.55 13.34
N LEU A 89 1.00 -32.12 12.08
CA LEU A 89 -0.01 -32.55 11.09
C LEU A 89 0.07 -34.05 10.84
N TRP A 90 1.28 -34.59 10.70
CA TRP A 90 1.50 -36.02 10.53
C TRP A 90 1.09 -36.81 11.76
N GLY A 91 1.45 -36.33 12.95
CA GLY A 91 1.02 -36.90 14.24
C GLY A 91 -0.50 -36.94 14.35
N PHE A 92 -1.19 -35.84 14.04
CA PHE A 92 -2.65 -35.78 14.05
C PHE A 92 -3.28 -36.78 13.07
N ALA A 93 -2.79 -36.80 11.83
CA ALA A 93 -3.31 -37.69 10.79
C ALA A 93 -3.09 -39.18 11.14
N ARG A 94 -2.02 -39.49 11.88
CA ARG A 94 -1.67 -40.84 12.31
C ARG A 94 -2.40 -41.26 13.58
N ASP A 95 -2.29 -40.48 14.65
CA ASP A 95 -2.62 -40.91 16.01
C ASP A 95 -4.04 -40.51 16.41
N THR A 96 -4.57 -39.40 15.86
CA THR A 96 -5.93 -38.92 16.18
C THR A 96 -6.95 -39.32 15.11
N ALA A 97 -6.62 -39.12 13.83
CA ALA A 97 -7.55 -39.37 12.72
C ALA A 97 -7.46 -40.80 12.15
N ASP A 98 -6.44 -41.58 12.58
CA ASP A 98 -6.14 -42.94 12.12
C ASP A 98 -6.25 -43.13 10.60
N LEU A 99 -5.78 -42.14 9.83
CA LEU A 99 -5.92 -42.16 8.38
C LEU A 99 -4.98 -43.21 7.77
N PRO A 100 -5.37 -43.89 6.68
CA PRO A 100 -4.44 -44.69 5.85
C PRO A 100 -3.27 -43.84 5.34
N LEU A 101 -2.10 -44.45 5.11
CA LEU A 101 -0.86 -43.74 4.74
C LEU A 101 -1.05 -42.73 3.59
N LEU A 102 -1.75 -43.12 2.52
CA LEU A 102 -2.02 -42.24 1.38
C LEU A 102 -2.86 -41.01 1.78
N LEU A 103 -3.84 -41.20 2.66
CA LEU A 103 -4.68 -40.11 3.16
C LEU A 103 -3.95 -39.22 4.15
N ARG A 104 -2.96 -39.72 4.90
CA ARG A 104 -2.08 -38.88 5.76
C ARG A 104 -1.25 -37.92 4.92
N VAL A 105 -0.64 -38.42 3.85
CA VAL A 105 0.14 -37.58 2.92
C VAL A 105 -0.76 -36.55 2.26
N ALA A 106 -1.93 -36.95 1.77
CA ALA A 106 -2.90 -36.04 1.18
C ALA A 106 -3.37 -34.97 2.19
N PHE A 107 -3.63 -35.35 3.43
CA PHE A 107 -4.02 -34.45 4.50
C PHE A 107 -2.95 -33.39 4.79
N CYS A 108 -1.69 -33.79 4.98
CA CYS A 108 -0.59 -32.85 5.21
C CYS A 108 -0.39 -31.93 3.99
N ALA A 109 -0.42 -32.50 2.78
CA ALA A 109 -0.25 -31.75 1.55
C ALA A 109 -1.35 -30.69 1.34
N ILE A 110 -2.60 -30.95 1.70
CA ILE A 110 -3.68 -29.96 1.57
C ILE A 110 -3.43 -28.75 2.47
N PHE A 111 -3.01 -28.97 3.72
CA PHE A 111 -2.70 -27.86 4.64
C PHE A 111 -1.50 -27.05 4.17
N ASP A 112 -0.40 -27.71 3.78
CA ASP A 112 0.80 -27.03 3.29
C ASP A 112 0.54 -26.28 1.99
N VAL A 113 -0.16 -26.89 1.03
CA VAL A 113 -0.51 -26.24 -0.24
C VAL A 113 -1.46 -25.07 0.01
N ALA A 114 -2.46 -25.20 0.88
CA ALA A 114 -3.38 -24.11 1.19
C ALA A 114 -2.66 -22.94 1.87
N GLU A 115 -1.80 -23.21 2.86
CA GLU A 115 -1.02 -22.18 3.57
C GLU A 115 -0.06 -21.47 2.60
N LEU A 116 0.72 -22.23 1.82
CA LEU A 116 1.63 -21.69 0.83
C LEU A 116 0.89 -20.88 -0.25
N THR A 117 -0.26 -21.35 -0.72
CA THR A 117 -1.05 -20.63 -1.73
C THR A 117 -1.57 -19.30 -1.17
N CYS A 118 -1.99 -19.26 0.11
CA CYS A 118 -2.41 -18.01 0.76
C CYS A 118 -1.26 -17.01 0.84
N PHE A 119 -0.08 -17.44 1.31
CA PHE A 119 1.08 -16.54 1.46
C PHE A 119 1.65 -16.10 0.11
N VAL A 120 1.72 -17.00 -0.89
CA VAL A 120 2.13 -16.62 -2.25
C VAL A 120 1.11 -15.67 -2.88
N GLY A 121 -0.18 -15.88 -2.66
CA GLY A 121 -1.25 -14.98 -3.09
C GLY A 121 -1.12 -13.59 -2.47
N LEU A 122 -0.85 -13.51 -1.16
CA LEU A 122 -0.54 -12.25 -0.47
C LEU A 122 0.68 -11.57 -1.07
N TYR A 123 1.76 -12.32 -1.32
CA TYR A 123 3.00 -11.78 -1.86
C TYR A 123 2.84 -11.23 -3.28
N ARG A 124 2.05 -11.91 -4.12
CA ARG A 124 1.72 -11.43 -5.46
C ARG A 124 0.86 -10.17 -5.38
N ALA A 125 -0.18 -10.16 -4.56
CA ALA A 125 -1.01 -8.99 -4.37
C ALA A 125 -0.19 -7.79 -3.84
N ALA A 126 0.76 -8.03 -2.95
CA ALA A 126 1.67 -7.01 -2.43
C ALA A 126 2.63 -6.43 -3.48
N LEU A 127 2.89 -7.13 -4.60
CA LEU A 127 3.66 -6.56 -5.72
C LEU A 127 2.85 -5.56 -6.54
N ASP A 128 1.53 -5.74 -6.60
CA ASP A 128 0.63 -4.93 -7.43
C ASP A 128 -0.03 -3.79 -6.64
N SER A 129 -0.04 -3.84 -5.30
CA SER A 129 -0.69 -2.84 -4.45
C SER A 129 0.24 -2.28 -3.37
N LYS A 130 0.15 -0.95 -3.13
CA LYS A 130 0.88 -0.24 -2.07
C LYS A 130 0.24 -0.35 -0.69
N VAL A 131 -1.06 -0.66 -0.63
CA VAL A 131 -1.87 -0.66 0.59
C VAL A 131 -2.56 -2.01 0.76
N TRP A 132 -2.78 -2.41 2.00
CA TRP A 132 -3.58 -3.58 2.34
C TRP A 132 -4.98 -3.52 1.73
N THR A 133 -5.20 -4.28 0.65
CA THR A 133 -6.51 -4.37 0.02
C THR A 133 -7.49 -5.22 0.86
N ARG A 134 -8.80 -5.06 0.62
CA ARG A 134 -9.82 -5.90 1.28
C ARG A 134 -9.62 -7.40 0.98
N THR A 135 -9.20 -7.73 -0.24
CA THR A 135 -8.91 -9.11 -0.66
C THR A 135 -7.68 -9.65 0.07
N MET A 136 -6.58 -8.89 0.16
CA MET A 136 -5.41 -9.28 0.96
C MET A 136 -5.77 -9.49 2.44
N SER A 137 -6.58 -8.61 3.03
CA SER A 137 -7.03 -8.77 4.42
C SER A 137 -7.90 -10.02 4.63
N ARG A 138 -8.63 -10.50 3.61
CA ARG A 138 -9.34 -11.78 3.66
C ARG A 138 -8.39 -12.97 3.55
N THR A 139 -7.46 -12.94 2.59
CA THR A 139 -6.44 -14.00 2.41
C THR A 139 -5.54 -14.13 3.63
N ARG A 140 -5.17 -13.01 4.25
CA ARG A 140 -4.41 -12.96 5.51
C ARG A 140 -5.15 -13.65 6.64
N ARG A 141 -6.44 -13.37 6.83
CA ARG A 141 -7.27 -14.05 7.84
C ARG A 141 -7.33 -15.55 7.59
N MET A 142 -7.48 -15.97 6.32
CA MET A 142 -7.49 -17.39 5.95
C MET A 142 -6.14 -18.07 6.24
N ALA A 143 -5.02 -17.41 5.92
CA ALA A 143 -3.69 -17.90 6.28
C ALA A 143 -3.55 -18.07 7.80
N TRP A 144 -3.93 -17.06 8.59
CA TRP A 144 -3.85 -17.13 10.05
C TRP A 144 -4.77 -18.19 10.67
N THR A 145 -5.92 -18.49 10.06
CA THR A 145 -6.75 -19.62 10.51
C THR A 145 -6.08 -20.97 10.28
N LEU A 146 -5.38 -21.15 9.14
CA LEU A 146 -4.61 -22.36 8.86
C LEU A 146 -3.43 -22.50 9.82
N VAL A 147 -2.72 -21.40 10.09
CA VAL A 147 -1.61 -21.35 11.07
C VAL A 147 -2.12 -21.71 12.47
N GLY A 148 -3.28 -21.19 12.88
CA GLY A 148 -3.90 -21.53 14.17
C GLY A 148 -4.27 -23.02 14.28
N ALA A 149 -4.84 -23.58 13.21
CA ALA A 149 -5.14 -25.02 13.16
C ALA A 149 -3.85 -25.87 13.24
N SER A 150 -2.81 -25.49 12.49
CA SER A 150 -1.50 -26.13 12.50
C SER A 150 -0.82 -26.05 13.88
N ALA A 151 -0.89 -24.89 14.54
CA ALA A 151 -0.38 -24.69 15.90
C ALA A 151 -1.09 -25.60 16.91
N ALA A 152 -2.42 -25.72 16.84
CA ALA A 152 -3.19 -26.60 17.72
C ALA A 152 -2.83 -28.08 17.54
N MET A 153 -2.66 -28.53 16.28
CA MET A 153 -2.25 -29.91 15.98
C MET A 153 -0.84 -30.21 16.49
N ASN A 154 0.10 -29.26 16.33
CA ASN A 154 1.45 -29.36 16.88
C ASN A 154 1.45 -29.39 18.42
N ALA A 155 0.62 -28.59 19.09
CA ALA A 155 0.49 -28.64 20.55
C ALA A 155 -0.03 -30.00 21.04
N ALA A 156 -1.00 -30.57 20.32
CA ALA A 156 -1.63 -31.84 20.67
C ALA A 156 -0.66 -33.04 20.51
N HIS A 157 0.21 -33.00 19.49
CA HIS A 157 1.09 -34.12 19.12
C HIS A 157 2.57 -33.89 19.46
N ALA A 158 2.89 -32.83 20.19
CA ALA A 158 4.24 -32.56 20.62
C ALA A 158 4.76 -33.66 21.58
N PRO A 159 5.93 -34.27 21.31
CA PRO A 159 6.52 -35.26 22.20
C PRO A 159 7.01 -34.58 23.49
N GLY A 160 6.70 -35.17 24.65
CA GLY A 160 7.18 -34.73 25.95
C GLY A 160 6.17 -33.94 26.80
N GLY A 161 6.69 -33.15 27.75
CA GLY A 161 5.89 -32.40 28.73
C GLY A 161 5.25 -31.12 28.16
N TRP A 162 4.57 -30.35 29.02
CA TRP A 162 3.85 -29.14 28.63
C TRP A 162 4.72 -28.10 27.90
N ILE A 163 6.03 -28.04 28.19
CA ILE A 163 6.96 -27.11 27.55
C ILE A 163 7.10 -27.39 26.05
N SER A 164 7.27 -28.66 25.64
CA SER A 164 7.41 -28.99 24.21
C SER A 164 6.12 -28.71 23.43
N ARG A 165 4.96 -28.88 24.07
CA ARG A 165 3.65 -28.49 23.50
C ARG A 165 3.59 -27.00 23.20
N VAL A 166 4.04 -26.17 24.14
CA VAL A 166 4.08 -24.70 23.96
C VAL A 166 5.08 -24.32 22.87
N VAL A 167 6.29 -24.91 22.87
CA VAL A 167 7.31 -24.60 21.86
C VAL A 167 6.85 -24.99 20.47
N LEU A 168 6.35 -26.22 20.27
CA LEU A 168 5.91 -26.68 18.95
C LEU A 168 4.65 -25.97 18.46
N ALA A 169 3.73 -25.57 19.35
CA ALA A 169 2.59 -24.73 18.99
C ALA A 169 3.03 -23.32 18.53
N ALA A 170 4.12 -22.79 19.08
CA ALA A 170 4.63 -21.47 18.71
C ALA A 170 5.32 -21.46 17.33
N VAL A 171 5.86 -22.59 16.86
CA VAL A 171 6.64 -22.64 15.61
C VAL A 171 5.84 -22.14 14.38
N PRO A 172 4.64 -22.67 14.07
CA PRO A 172 3.85 -22.18 12.93
C PRO A 172 3.52 -20.68 13.05
N ILE A 173 3.22 -20.21 14.26
CA ILE A 173 2.88 -18.81 14.55
C ILE A 173 4.08 -17.90 14.27
N VAL A 174 5.26 -18.26 14.75
CA VAL A 174 6.50 -17.49 14.54
C VAL A 174 6.84 -17.46 13.06
N SER A 175 6.76 -18.60 12.37
CA SER A 175 7.06 -18.69 10.94
C SER A 175 6.12 -17.86 10.09
N ALA A 176 4.82 -17.92 10.35
CA ALA A 176 3.81 -17.08 9.70
C ALA A 176 4.08 -15.59 9.93
N ARG A 177 4.45 -15.20 11.17
CA ARG A 177 4.73 -13.81 11.51
C ARG A 177 5.98 -13.27 10.82
N LEU A 178 7.01 -14.10 10.62
CA LEU A 178 8.21 -13.72 9.87
C LEU A 178 7.93 -13.52 8.38
N VAL A 179 7.09 -14.39 7.79
CA VAL A 179 6.64 -14.22 6.40
C VAL A 179 5.81 -12.95 6.25
N GLU A 180 4.91 -12.69 7.20
CA GLU A 180 4.10 -11.47 7.22
C GLU A 180 4.94 -10.21 7.40
N HIS A 181 5.97 -10.25 8.25
CA HIS A 181 6.89 -9.13 8.39
C HIS A 181 7.63 -8.81 7.08
N GLY A 182 8.06 -9.85 6.34
CA GLY A 182 8.65 -9.66 5.01
C GLY A 182 7.65 -9.13 3.98
N LEU A 183 6.35 -9.38 4.17
CA LEU A 183 5.27 -8.82 3.35
C LEU A 183 5.04 -7.34 3.69
N ASP A 184 4.95 -7.00 4.98
CA ASP A 184 4.77 -5.63 5.47
C ASP A 184 5.92 -4.73 4.97
N GLN A 185 7.17 -5.19 5.07
CA GLN A 185 8.33 -4.47 4.52
C GLN A 185 8.20 -4.20 3.01
N LYS A 186 7.60 -5.12 2.25
CA LYS A 186 7.40 -4.94 0.81
C LYS A 186 6.27 -3.98 0.48
N LEU A 187 5.19 -4.01 1.24
CA LEU A 187 4.10 -3.05 1.10
C LEU A 187 4.59 -1.63 1.43
N GLU A 188 5.36 -1.49 2.50
CA GLU A 188 6.00 -0.23 2.88
C GLU A 188 7.00 0.23 1.81
N ALA A 189 7.86 -0.66 1.30
CA ALA A 189 8.81 -0.31 0.23
C ALA A 189 8.12 0.07 -1.10
N ASN A 190 6.95 -0.51 -1.39
CA ASN A 190 6.16 -0.16 -2.57
C ASN A 190 5.36 1.13 -2.38
N ALA A 191 5.12 1.59 -1.15
CA ALA A 191 4.37 2.82 -0.87
C ALA A 191 5.01 4.06 -1.53
N GLY A 192 6.34 4.05 -1.73
CA GLY A 192 7.07 5.04 -2.52
C GLY A 192 7.66 6.17 -1.66
N ASP A 193 8.80 6.68 -2.13
CA ASP A 193 9.68 7.69 -1.54
C ASP A 193 9.07 9.12 -1.46
N GLU A 194 7.79 9.29 -1.11
CA GLU A 194 7.23 10.62 -0.86
C GLU A 194 7.53 11.16 0.55
N GLU A 195 8.01 10.32 1.48
CA GLU A 195 8.42 10.76 2.83
C GLU A 195 9.65 10.02 3.38
N ALA A 196 10.50 9.45 2.52
CA ALA A 196 11.63 8.63 2.94
C ALA A 196 12.90 9.43 3.32
N GLU A 197 12.75 10.47 4.15
CA GLU A 197 13.87 11.02 4.92
C GLU A 197 13.55 10.97 6.42
N ALA A 198 13.58 9.76 6.99
CA ALA A 198 14.22 9.43 8.29
C ALA A 198 13.69 8.13 8.93
N ARG A 199 14.28 6.97 8.55
CA ARG A 199 14.59 5.81 9.44
C ARG A 199 13.37 5.04 10.02
N PRO A 200 13.49 3.80 10.56
CA PRO A 200 14.68 3.17 11.16
C PRO A 200 14.95 1.67 10.87
N GLY A 201 16.21 1.26 11.09
CA GLY A 201 16.65 -0.12 10.88
C GLY A 201 16.16 -1.15 11.91
N PRO A 202 16.40 -2.46 11.66
CA PRO A 202 15.80 -3.62 12.35
C PRO A 202 16.05 -3.69 13.86
N LEU A 203 17.08 -3.01 14.38
CA LEU A 203 17.33 -2.85 15.82
C LEU A 203 16.21 -2.05 16.53
N ARG A 204 15.57 -1.11 15.84
CA ARG A 204 14.46 -0.32 16.39
C ARG A 204 13.14 -1.10 16.41
N LEU A 205 13.00 -2.15 15.59
CA LEU A 205 11.86 -3.08 15.63
C LEU A 205 11.94 -4.02 16.82
N VAL A 206 13.15 -4.49 17.16
CA VAL A 206 13.39 -5.21 18.43
C VAL A 206 13.14 -4.28 19.62
N GLN A 207 13.56 -3.02 19.52
CA GLN A 207 13.26 -1.99 20.52
C GLN A 207 11.75 -1.70 20.62
N LEU A 208 11.00 -1.72 19.51
CA LEU A 208 9.54 -1.52 19.48
C LEU A 208 8.79 -2.72 20.06
N ALA A 209 9.23 -3.95 19.80
CA ALA A 209 8.69 -5.15 20.43
C ALA A 209 8.98 -5.17 21.95
N TRP A 210 10.17 -4.73 22.35
CA TRP A 210 10.55 -4.50 23.74
C TRP A 210 9.68 -3.40 24.38
N LEU A 211 9.46 -2.28 23.68
CA LEU A 211 8.57 -1.20 24.12
C LEU A 211 7.12 -1.65 24.22
N HIS A 212 6.64 -2.54 23.35
CA HIS A 212 5.30 -3.12 23.42
C HIS A 212 5.13 -4.07 24.62
N GLY A 213 6.20 -4.80 24.97
CA GLY A 213 6.28 -5.55 26.22
C GLY A 213 6.16 -4.63 27.43
N TRP A 214 6.90 -3.50 27.42
CA TRP A 214 6.78 -2.47 28.45
C TRP A 214 5.43 -1.76 28.44
N ALA A 215 4.81 -1.52 27.28
CA ALA A 215 3.50 -0.88 27.17
C ALA A 215 2.39 -1.71 27.82
N ARG A 216 2.45 -3.04 27.76
CA ARG A 216 1.54 -3.92 28.53
C ARG A 216 1.77 -3.82 30.03
N ILE A 217 3.02 -3.69 30.47
CA ILE A 217 3.37 -3.49 31.88
C ILE A 217 2.89 -2.10 32.34
N PHE A 218 3.02 -1.06 31.50
CA PHE A 218 2.56 0.30 31.76
C PHE A 218 1.03 0.46 31.69
N ALA A 219 0.34 -0.31 30.85
CA ALA A 219 -1.12 -0.41 30.86
C ALA A 219 -1.63 -1.01 32.18
N GLY A 220 -0.91 -1.99 32.74
CA GLY A 220 -1.15 -2.49 34.11
C GLY A 220 -0.88 -1.46 35.21
N LEU A 221 -0.07 -0.43 34.92
CA LEU A 221 0.21 0.72 35.79
C LEU A 221 -0.69 1.94 35.49
N GLY A 222 -1.66 1.81 34.58
CA GLY A 222 -2.63 2.87 34.26
C GLY A 222 -2.10 3.97 33.33
N LEU A 223 -1.08 3.69 32.51
CA LEU A 223 -0.62 4.55 31.42
C LEU A 223 -1.01 3.89 30.09
N ASP A 224 -2.18 4.26 29.57
CA ASP A 224 -2.69 3.76 28.29
C ASP A 224 -2.23 4.68 27.14
N ALA A 225 -1.48 4.11 26.21
CA ALA A 225 -0.92 4.79 25.03
C ALA A 225 -1.67 4.42 23.73
N GLY A 226 -2.80 3.69 23.81
CA GLY A 226 -3.40 3.02 22.66
C GLY A 226 -4.73 3.56 22.11
N SER A 227 -5.38 4.57 22.72
CA SER A 227 -6.67 5.05 22.20
C SER A 227 -6.48 6.16 21.16
N VAL A 228 -6.75 5.82 19.90
CA VAL A 228 -6.57 6.64 18.69
C VAL A 228 -7.56 7.82 18.57
N ASP A 229 -8.53 7.97 19.48
CA ASP A 229 -9.23 9.24 19.68
C ASP A 229 -8.66 9.94 20.90
N GLY A 230 -7.66 10.80 20.68
CA GLY A 230 -6.88 11.49 21.72
C GLY A 230 -7.68 12.31 22.74
N ARG A 231 -8.99 12.48 22.55
CA ARG A 231 -9.90 13.19 23.47
C ARG A 231 -10.33 12.36 24.68
N VAL A 232 -10.61 11.07 24.49
CA VAL A 232 -11.04 10.16 25.59
C VAL A 232 -9.94 9.95 26.65
N PRO A 233 -8.67 9.69 26.28
CA PRO A 233 -7.61 9.52 27.28
C PRO A 233 -7.26 10.84 27.97
N GLN A 234 -7.40 11.98 27.29
CA GLN A 234 -7.15 13.29 27.89
C GLN A 234 -8.21 13.64 28.93
N GLU A 235 -9.49 13.41 28.64
CA GLU A 235 -10.56 13.63 29.62
C GLU A 235 -10.40 12.74 30.87
N ALA A 236 -10.01 11.48 30.70
CA ALA A 236 -9.73 10.58 31.81
C ALA A 236 -8.55 11.06 32.69
N ARG A 237 -7.48 11.60 32.08
CA ARG A 237 -6.35 12.19 32.81
C ARG A 237 -6.77 13.45 33.57
N ILE A 238 -7.58 14.32 32.96
CA ILE A 238 -8.13 15.51 33.60
C ILE A 238 -8.98 15.14 34.81
N ARG A 239 -9.88 14.15 34.68
CA ARG A 239 -10.70 13.64 35.81
C ARG A 239 -9.83 13.11 36.94
N ARG A 240 -8.76 12.36 36.62
CA ARG A 240 -7.81 11.83 37.61
C ARG A 240 -7.04 12.95 38.32
N ALA A 241 -6.58 13.95 37.59
CA ALA A 241 -5.92 15.12 38.16
C ALA A 241 -6.84 15.87 39.12
N ALA A 242 -8.09 16.14 38.71
CA ALA A 242 -9.10 16.77 39.55
C ALA A 242 -9.39 15.96 40.84
N ALA A 243 -9.49 14.62 40.73
CA ALA A 243 -9.71 13.77 41.90
C ALA A 243 -8.55 13.83 42.91
N LEU A 244 -7.30 13.78 42.44
CA LEU A 244 -6.11 13.85 43.29
C LEU A 244 -5.94 15.23 43.95
N VAL A 245 -6.24 16.31 43.24
CA VAL A 245 -6.23 17.67 43.80
C VAL A 245 -7.28 17.82 44.90
N TYR A 246 -8.47 17.23 44.70
CA TYR A 246 -9.51 17.21 45.72
C TYR A 246 -9.10 16.40 46.96
N GLU A 247 -8.55 15.20 46.78
CA GLU A 247 -8.01 14.38 47.88
C GLU A 247 -6.88 15.07 48.64
N LEU A 248 -6.01 15.79 47.92
CA LEU A 248 -4.97 16.62 48.52
C LEU A 248 -5.59 17.72 49.40
N GLY A 249 -6.63 18.40 48.94
CA GLY A 249 -7.36 19.40 49.74
C GLY A 249 -7.89 18.80 51.06
N GLN A 250 -8.54 17.63 50.99
CA GLN A 250 -9.03 16.94 52.20
C GLN A 250 -7.91 16.51 53.16
N ALA A 251 -6.78 16.06 52.63
CA ALA A 251 -5.63 15.66 53.44
C ALA A 251 -4.99 16.88 54.14
N LEU A 252 -4.92 18.04 53.46
CA LEU A 252 -4.46 19.29 54.04
C LEU A 252 -5.40 19.78 55.15
N ASP A 253 -6.72 19.76 54.93
CA ASP A 253 -7.71 20.10 55.96
C ASP A 253 -7.57 19.19 57.19
N THR A 254 -7.37 17.89 56.98
CA THR A 254 -7.20 16.92 58.07
C THR A 254 -5.91 17.20 58.86
N ARG A 255 -4.82 17.51 58.16
CA ARG A 255 -3.54 17.90 58.76
C ARG A 255 -3.69 19.17 59.60
N ASP A 256 -4.38 20.18 59.08
CA ASP A 256 -4.53 21.47 59.74
C ASP A 256 -5.45 21.36 60.97
N ARG A 257 -6.53 20.58 60.89
CA ARG A 257 -7.35 20.22 62.06
C ARG A 257 -6.54 19.52 63.16
N LEU A 258 -5.74 18.52 62.80
CA LEU A 258 -4.91 17.78 63.78
C LEU A 258 -3.77 18.63 64.36
N ASN A 259 -3.28 19.62 63.62
CA ASN A 259 -2.30 20.58 64.11
C ASN A 259 -2.92 21.60 65.07
N GLY A 260 -4.17 21.99 64.85
CA GLY A 260 -4.93 22.89 65.74
C GLY A 260 -5.43 22.22 67.02
N ASP A 261 -5.64 20.90 67.02
CA ASP A 261 -6.10 20.16 68.20
C ASP A 261 -4.93 19.84 69.15
N PRO A 262 -4.83 20.45 70.35
CA PRO A 262 -3.76 20.20 71.30
C PRO A 262 -3.72 18.75 71.84
N GLN A 263 -4.83 18.00 71.77
CA GLN A 263 -4.91 16.62 72.25
C GLN A 263 -4.53 15.56 71.20
N ALA A 264 -4.40 15.95 69.93
CA ALA A 264 -4.06 15.03 68.86
C ALA A 264 -2.67 14.39 69.07
N LYS A 265 -2.60 13.05 68.92
CA LYS A 265 -1.34 12.31 69.10
C LYS A 265 -0.32 12.73 68.04
N ARG A 266 0.95 12.83 68.45
CA ARG A 266 2.07 13.18 67.56
C ARG A 266 2.17 12.28 66.33
N ASN A 267 1.85 10.99 66.47
CA ASN A 267 1.85 10.04 65.34
C ASN A 267 0.77 10.33 64.31
N ASP A 268 -0.40 10.81 64.73
CA ASP A 268 -1.52 11.10 63.81
C ASP A 268 -1.23 12.37 63.01
N ARG A 269 -0.65 13.39 63.64
CA ARG A 269 -0.11 14.57 62.95
C ARG A 269 0.96 14.20 61.92
N ARG A 270 1.89 13.30 62.29
CA ARG A 270 2.95 12.83 61.38
C ARG A 270 2.36 12.09 60.16
N LYS A 271 1.43 11.17 60.40
CA LYS A 271 0.76 10.42 59.32
C LYS A 271 -0.04 11.33 58.39
N ALA A 272 -0.77 12.30 58.93
CA ALA A 272 -1.50 13.27 58.12
C ALA A 272 -0.54 14.13 57.26
N GLY A 273 0.62 14.52 57.82
CA GLY A 273 1.68 15.19 57.07
C GLY A 273 2.26 14.35 55.94
N GLU A 274 2.63 13.09 56.22
CA GLU A 274 3.16 12.14 55.23
C GLU A 274 2.15 11.87 54.09
N GLN A 275 0.86 11.75 54.43
CA GLN A 275 -0.22 11.58 53.46
C GLN A 275 -0.41 12.82 52.56
N ALA A 276 -0.42 14.03 53.14
CA ALA A 276 -0.55 15.27 52.39
C ALA A 276 0.62 15.48 51.40
N GLU A 277 1.86 15.21 51.80
CA GLU A 277 3.03 15.31 50.91
C GLU A 277 2.99 14.27 49.79
N THR A 278 2.59 13.04 50.09
CA THR A 278 2.46 11.98 49.07
C THR A 278 1.40 12.34 48.03
N LEU A 279 0.25 12.87 48.47
CA LEU A 279 -0.82 13.32 47.58
C LEU A 279 -0.41 14.56 46.79
N ARG A 280 0.39 15.47 47.36
CA ARG A 280 0.92 16.65 46.67
C ARG A 280 1.75 16.27 45.46
N ALA A 281 2.70 15.34 45.63
CA ALA A 281 3.54 14.86 44.53
C ALA A 281 2.71 14.19 43.42
N ARG A 282 1.71 13.38 43.80
CA ARG A 282 0.81 12.71 42.84
C ARG A 282 -0.11 13.67 42.11
N ALA A 283 -0.67 14.66 42.80
CA ALA A 283 -1.53 15.68 42.22
C ALA A 283 -0.75 16.53 41.21
N GLN A 284 0.48 16.96 41.56
CA GLN A 284 1.35 17.71 40.66
C GLN A 284 1.66 16.93 39.38
N GLN A 285 2.09 15.66 39.52
CA GLN A 285 2.37 14.81 38.37
C GLN A 285 1.12 14.59 37.50
N ALA A 286 -0.05 14.46 38.11
CA ALA A 286 -1.30 14.28 37.38
C ALA A 286 -1.70 15.55 36.60
N ILE A 287 -1.57 16.74 37.20
CA ILE A 287 -1.79 18.04 36.54
C ILE A 287 -0.86 18.19 35.33
N ASP A 288 0.43 17.91 35.50
CA ASP A 288 1.42 18.00 34.43
C ASP A 288 1.11 17.01 33.29
N SER A 289 0.73 15.77 33.63
CA SER A 289 0.38 14.73 32.64
C SER A 289 -0.94 14.99 31.89
N ALA A 290 -1.83 15.79 32.49
CA ALA A 290 -3.10 16.20 31.89
C ALA A 290 -2.94 17.42 30.97
N GLY A 291 -1.74 18.02 30.89
CA GLY A 291 -1.46 19.18 30.04
C GLY A 291 -2.17 20.46 30.48
N VAL A 292 -2.62 20.52 31.75
CA VAL A 292 -3.46 21.60 32.27
C VAL A 292 -2.75 22.96 32.22
N ALA A 293 -1.43 23.00 32.36
CA ALA A 293 -0.66 24.24 32.29
C ALA A 293 -0.55 24.83 30.87
N THR A 294 -0.68 24.00 29.83
CA THR A 294 -0.49 24.39 28.42
C THR A 294 -1.79 24.47 27.63
N ASP A 295 -2.86 23.82 28.10
CA ASP A 295 -4.15 23.72 27.43
C ASP A 295 -5.26 24.35 28.28
N THR A 296 -5.72 25.53 27.86
CA THR A 296 -6.79 26.28 28.52
C THR A 296 -8.08 25.48 28.64
N ALA A 297 -8.40 24.64 27.64
CA ALA A 297 -9.60 23.80 27.68
C ALA A 297 -9.48 22.70 28.74
N ALA A 298 -8.29 22.10 28.89
CA ALA A 298 -8.01 21.13 29.94
C ALA A 298 -8.08 21.75 31.34
N ALA A 299 -7.56 22.97 31.52
CA ALA A 299 -7.66 23.71 32.79
C ALA A 299 -9.12 24.01 33.17
N LEU A 300 -9.93 24.46 32.20
CA LEU A 300 -11.36 24.71 32.38
C LEU A 300 -12.13 23.44 32.74
N GLN A 301 -11.86 22.32 32.07
CA GLN A 301 -12.48 21.05 32.44
C GLN A 301 -12.06 20.58 33.83
N MET A 302 -10.78 20.70 34.19
CA MET A 302 -10.31 20.34 35.53
C MET A 302 -11.01 21.18 36.60
N ALA A 303 -11.15 22.49 36.37
CA ALA A 303 -11.89 23.39 37.26
C ALA A 303 -13.36 22.97 37.40
N ARG A 304 -14.05 22.62 36.30
CA ARG A 304 -15.42 22.10 36.34
C ARG A 304 -15.53 20.83 37.19
N TYR A 305 -14.60 19.88 37.01
CA TYR A 305 -14.59 18.65 37.81
C TYR A 305 -14.30 18.91 39.29
N LEU A 306 -13.39 19.84 39.60
CA LEU A 306 -13.09 20.23 40.98
C LEU A 306 -14.27 20.89 41.67
N VAL A 307 -14.94 21.83 41.01
CA VAL A 307 -16.15 22.49 41.53
C VAL A 307 -17.27 21.48 41.72
N ALA A 308 -17.52 20.64 40.71
CA ALA A 308 -18.54 19.59 40.79
C ALA A 308 -18.27 18.64 41.97
N ARG A 309 -17.03 18.14 42.11
CA ARG A 309 -16.66 17.19 43.16
C ARG A 309 -16.63 17.81 44.55
N GLY A 310 -16.14 19.05 44.68
CA GLY A 310 -16.07 19.77 45.94
C GLY A 310 -17.45 20.08 46.51
N ARG A 311 -18.41 20.40 45.64
CA ARG A 311 -19.75 20.83 46.05
C ARG A 311 -20.80 19.73 46.02
N VAL A 312 -20.46 18.49 45.64
CA VAL A 312 -21.40 17.34 45.77
C VAL A 312 -21.87 17.17 47.22
N ALA A 313 -20.99 17.37 48.20
CA ALA A 313 -21.36 17.27 49.61
C ALA A 313 -22.29 18.41 50.05
N ASP A 314 -22.10 19.61 49.52
CA ASP A 314 -22.96 20.77 49.79
C ASP A 314 -24.31 20.62 49.10
N LEU A 315 -24.33 20.15 47.84
CA LEU A 315 -25.54 19.79 47.09
C LEU A 315 -26.34 18.66 47.76
N ALA A 316 -25.65 17.65 48.30
CA ALA A 316 -26.30 16.52 48.99
C ALA A 316 -26.85 16.90 50.37
N ARG A 317 -26.35 17.98 50.99
CA ARG A 317 -26.80 18.50 52.28
C ARG A 317 -27.70 19.73 52.17
N MET A 318 -27.91 20.22 50.95
CA MET A 318 -28.67 21.43 50.69
C MET A 318 -30.15 21.17 50.97
N ASP A 319 -30.72 21.97 51.86
CA ASP A 319 -32.16 21.95 52.11
C ASP A 319 -32.88 22.57 50.90
N VAL A 320 -33.78 21.82 50.29
CA VAL A 320 -34.51 22.22 49.07
C VAL A 320 -35.47 23.39 49.36
N ALA A 321 -35.67 23.73 50.63
CA ALA A 321 -36.50 24.84 51.08
C ALA A 321 -35.89 26.24 50.86
N ASP A 322 -34.59 26.36 50.52
CA ASP A 322 -33.94 27.66 50.28
C ASP A 322 -33.56 27.87 48.79
N PRO A 323 -34.49 28.40 47.97
CA PRO A 323 -34.31 28.55 46.52
C PRO A 323 -33.23 29.57 46.13
N MET A 324 -32.92 30.54 47.00
CA MET A 324 -31.87 31.52 46.70
C MET A 324 -30.48 30.90 46.79
N ARG A 325 -30.27 30.00 47.76
CA ARG A 325 -29.01 29.28 47.91
C ARG A 325 -28.77 28.28 46.77
N VAL A 326 -29.85 27.68 46.25
CA VAL A 326 -29.83 26.87 45.01
C VAL A 326 -29.44 27.73 43.80
N LEU A 327 -30.02 28.92 43.66
CA LEU A 327 -29.77 29.85 42.56
C LEU A 327 -28.33 30.37 42.54
N THR A 328 -27.77 30.77 43.67
CA THR A 328 -26.37 31.22 43.76
C THR A 328 -25.40 30.09 43.40
N LEU A 329 -25.68 28.86 43.85
CA LEU A 329 -24.89 27.69 43.47
C LEU A 329 -25.01 27.36 41.98
N LEU A 330 -26.19 27.51 41.41
CA LEU A 330 -26.41 27.35 39.96
C LEU A 330 -25.75 28.45 39.14
N GLU A 331 -25.73 29.71 39.60
CA GLU A 331 -25.02 30.83 38.94
C GLU A 331 -23.50 30.66 39.01
N GLU A 332 -22.96 30.23 40.15
CA GLU A 332 -21.53 29.91 40.28
C GLU A 332 -21.13 28.70 39.43
N LEU A 333 -22.01 27.70 39.29
CA LEU A 333 -21.86 26.60 38.34
C LEU A 333 -22.12 27.03 36.89
N ALA A 334 -22.85 28.13 36.67
CA ALA A 334 -23.18 28.72 35.38
C ALA A 334 -22.20 29.82 34.94
N ILE A 335 -20.94 29.79 35.39
CA ILE A 335 -19.81 30.40 34.66
C ILE A 335 -19.47 29.60 33.36
N VAL A 336 -20.22 28.54 33.09
CA VAL A 336 -20.13 27.66 31.91
C VAL A 336 -20.57 28.27 30.55
N PRO A 337 -21.59 29.16 30.43
CA PRO A 337 -22.06 29.69 29.15
C PRO A 337 -21.07 30.64 28.46
N SER A 338 -20.26 31.40 29.21
CA SER A 338 -19.23 32.28 28.63
C SER A 338 -18.10 31.49 27.97
N VAL A 339 -17.81 30.29 28.50
CA VAL A 339 -16.83 29.35 27.94
C VAL A 339 -17.40 28.62 26.72
N GLU A 340 -18.69 28.28 26.73
CA GLU A 340 -19.38 27.73 25.54
C GLU A 340 -19.44 28.74 24.39
N ALA A 341 -19.57 30.04 24.68
CA ALA A 341 -19.49 31.09 23.66
C ALA A 341 -18.09 31.19 23.03
N ILE A 342 -17.03 31.05 23.83
CA ILE A 342 -15.64 31.03 23.34
C ILE A 342 -15.35 29.76 22.53
N GLU A 343 -15.81 28.59 22.99
CA GLU A 343 -15.69 27.34 22.24
C GLU A 343 -16.51 27.34 20.94
N ALA A 344 -17.67 28.00 20.93
CA ALA A 344 -18.50 28.15 19.73
C ALA A 344 -17.85 29.10 18.71
N GLY A 345 -17.18 30.16 19.17
CA GLY A 345 -16.35 31.03 18.34
C GLY A 345 -15.17 30.30 17.72
N ALA A 346 -14.44 29.50 18.50
CA ALA A 346 -13.33 28.67 18.01
C ALA A 346 -13.81 27.61 17.00
N ARG A 347 -14.99 27.01 17.21
CA ARG A 347 -15.61 26.07 16.26
C ARG A 347 -16.06 26.75 14.97
N ALA A 348 -16.55 27.99 15.04
CA ALA A 348 -16.93 28.76 13.85
C ALA A 348 -15.70 29.14 13.01
N ALA A 349 -14.62 29.60 13.64
CA ALA A 349 -13.36 29.89 12.95
C ALA A 349 -12.76 28.64 12.26
N LEU A 350 -12.76 27.49 12.95
CA LEU A 350 -12.34 26.21 12.37
C LEU A 350 -13.24 25.75 11.21
N ALA A 351 -14.53 26.08 11.24
CA ALA A 351 -15.45 25.76 10.14
C ALA A 351 -15.20 26.63 8.91
N GLU A 352 -14.89 27.92 9.11
CA GLU A 352 -14.50 28.84 8.03
C GLU A 352 -13.15 28.44 7.41
N GLU A 353 -12.16 28.07 8.22
CA GLU A 353 -10.87 27.57 7.73
C GLU A 353 -11.03 26.28 6.90
N LYS A 354 -11.89 25.36 7.35
CA LYS A 354 -12.19 24.14 6.59
C LYS A 354 -12.95 24.42 5.30
N ALA A 355 -13.86 25.40 5.29
CA ALA A 355 -14.56 25.82 4.09
C ALA A 355 -13.60 26.44 3.06
N ALA A 356 -12.69 27.32 3.50
CA ALA A 356 -11.64 27.88 2.65
C ALA A 356 -10.69 26.81 2.10
N ALA A 357 -10.31 25.83 2.93
CA ALA A 357 -9.50 24.69 2.48
C ALA A 357 -10.25 23.79 1.48
N ALA A 358 -11.57 23.68 1.60
CA ALA A 358 -12.40 22.94 0.64
C ALA A 358 -12.51 23.66 -0.70
N GLU A 359 -12.64 24.99 -0.72
CA GLU A 359 -12.60 25.80 -1.95
C GLU A 359 -11.25 25.66 -2.67
N LEU A 360 -10.13 25.79 -1.96
CA LEU A 360 -8.80 25.60 -2.55
C LEU A 360 -8.60 24.20 -3.14
N ARG A 361 -9.16 23.16 -2.50
CA ARG A 361 -9.14 21.79 -3.04
C ARG A 361 -10.01 21.65 -4.28
N ALA A 362 -11.16 22.33 -4.34
CA ALA A 362 -12.02 22.32 -5.52
C ALA A 362 -11.34 23.01 -6.71
N GLU A 363 -10.68 24.14 -6.49
CA GLU A 363 -9.89 24.83 -7.52
C GLU A 363 -8.72 23.99 -8.02
N ALA A 364 -7.99 23.33 -7.11
CA ALA A 364 -6.91 22.41 -7.47
C ALA A 364 -7.42 21.20 -8.26
N ALA A 365 -8.60 20.67 -7.93
CA ALA A 365 -9.22 19.57 -8.66
C ALA A 365 -9.68 19.98 -10.07
N GLU A 366 -10.19 21.21 -10.25
CA GLU A 366 -10.49 21.75 -11.58
C GLU A 366 -9.23 21.92 -12.42
N LEU A 367 -8.14 22.41 -11.83
CA LEU A 367 -6.87 22.58 -12.53
C LEU A 367 -6.31 21.22 -12.99
N ALA A 368 -6.31 20.22 -12.09
CA ALA A 368 -5.91 18.86 -12.42
C ALA A 368 -6.78 18.23 -13.51
N ARG A 369 -8.09 18.54 -13.55
CA ARG A 369 -8.99 18.08 -14.61
C ARG A 369 -8.63 18.68 -15.97
N LYS A 370 -8.31 19.98 -16.03
CA LYS A 370 -7.88 20.65 -17.26
C LYS A 370 -6.55 20.09 -17.76
N GLU A 371 -5.57 19.91 -16.87
CA GLU A 371 -4.28 19.30 -17.23
C GLU A 371 -4.44 17.87 -17.75
N ALA A 372 -5.34 17.07 -17.14
CA ALA A 372 -5.63 15.72 -17.61
C ALA A 372 -6.34 15.69 -18.98
N GLU A 373 -7.20 16.67 -19.25
CA GLU A 373 -7.88 16.82 -20.54
C GLU A 373 -6.89 17.20 -21.65
N GLU A 374 -6.03 18.19 -21.41
CA GLU A 374 -4.96 18.58 -22.34
C GLU A 374 -3.97 17.42 -22.60
N ALA A 375 -3.60 16.66 -21.56
CA ALA A 375 -2.74 15.48 -21.71
C ALA A 375 -3.41 14.37 -22.52
N ALA A 376 -4.72 14.16 -22.35
CA ALA A 376 -5.48 13.18 -23.13
C ALA A 376 -5.60 13.58 -24.61
N GLU A 377 -5.82 14.87 -24.89
CA GLU A 377 -5.83 15.40 -26.26
C GLU A 377 -4.46 15.23 -26.94
N ALA A 378 -3.37 15.57 -26.23
CA ALA A 378 -2.01 15.38 -26.73
C ALA A 378 -1.68 13.90 -26.97
N ALA A 379 -2.12 12.99 -26.10
CA ALA A 379 -1.97 11.55 -26.29
C ALA A 379 -2.77 11.07 -27.52
N GLY A 380 -4.00 11.55 -27.69
CA GLY A 380 -4.83 11.26 -28.86
C GLY A 380 -4.16 11.67 -30.18
N GLN A 381 -3.62 12.88 -30.25
CA GLN A 381 -2.89 13.36 -31.43
C GLN A 381 -1.65 12.51 -31.76
N ARG A 382 -0.89 12.09 -30.73
CA ARG A 382 0.25 11.18 -30.92
C ARG A 382 -0.16 9.83 -31.46
N MET A 383 -1.29 9.29 -30.98
CA MET A 383 -1.80 8.00 -31.46
C MET A 383 -2.31 8.07 -32.90
N VAL A 384 -2.94 9.17 -33.31
CA VAL A 384 -3.31 9.39 -34.71
C VAL A 384 -2.06 9.43 -35.59
N ALA A 385 -1.05 10.21 -35.20
CA ALA A 385 0.21 10.31 -35.96
C ALA A 385 0.96 8.96 -36.05
N GLU A 386 0.95 8.17 -34.97
CA GLU A 386 1.56 6.84 -34.97
C GLU A 386 0.76 5.81 -35.78
N ALA A 387 -0.57 5.90 -35.78
CA ALA A 387 -1.43 5.06 -36.62
C ALA A 387 -1.21 5.35 -38.11
N GLU A 388 -1.13 6.62 -38.49
CA GLU A 388 -0.79 7.03 -39.87
C GLU A 388 0.60 6.55 -40.26
N ALA A 389 1.59 6.68 -39.38
CA ALA A 389 2.94 6.16 -39.61
C ALA A 389 2.97 4.62 -39.73
N ALA A 390 2.17 3.91 -38.94
CA ALA A 390 2.04 2.47 -39.02
C ALA A 390 1.37 2.02 -40.33
N GLU A 391 0.35 2.75 -40.80
CA GLU A 391 -0.30 2.47 -42.07
C GLU A 391 0.66 2.67 -43.26
N LEU A 392 1.46 3.74 -43.23
CA LEU A 392 2.51 3.97 -44.23
C LEU A 392 3.55 2.84 -44.26
N ARG A 393 3.97 2.33 -43.09
CA ARG A 393 4.89 1.19 -42.99
C ARG A 393 4.24 -0.10 -43.51
N ALA A 394 2.97 -0.35 -43.20
CA ALA A 394 2.24 -1.52 -43.69
C ALA A 394 2.14 -1.52 -45.22
N ARG A 395 1.79 -0.38 -45.83
CA ARG A 395 1.76 -0.21 -47.29
C ARG A 395 3.15 -0.41 -47.92
N ALA A 396 4.22 0.04 -47.26
CA ALA A 396 5.58 -0.20 -47.73
C ALA A 396 5.97 -1.69 -47.67
N ALA A 397 5.59 -2.39 -46.59
CA ALA A 397 5.82 -3.82 -46.44
C ALA A 397 5.03 -4.65 -47.46
N GLU A 398 3.79 -4.26 -47.77
CA GLU A 398 2.97 -4.92 -48.79
C GLU A 398 3.57 -4.78 -50.19
N ARG A 399 4.08 -3.58 -50.54
CA ARG A 399 4.84 -3.38 -51.78
C ARG A 399 6.13 -4.20 -51.82
N ALA A 400 6.81 -4.37 -50.68
CA ALA A 400 7.99 -5.22 -50.60
C ALA A 400 7.65 -6.71 -50.81
N ARG A 401 6.53 -7.19 -50.27
CA ARG A 401 6.03 -8.55 -50.50
C ARG A 401 5.67 -8.80 -51.97
N GLN A 402 4.98 -7.86 -52.61
CA GLN A 402 4.66 -7.98 -54.04
C GLN A 402 5.94 -8.10 -54.88
N LYS A 403 6.95 -7.26 -54.62
CA LYS A 403 8.25 -7.36 -55.32
C LYS A 403 8.98 -8.68 -55.04
N ALA A 404 8.87 -9.20 -53.83
CA ALA A 404 9.46 -10.49 -53.45
C ALA A 404 8.76 -11.66 -54.14
N GLU A 405 7.42 -11.63 -54.27
CA GLU A 405 6.65 -12.61 -55.02
C GLU A 405 6.97 -12.56 -56.51
N GLU A 406 7.03 -11.36 -57.11
CA GLU A 406 7.46 -11.18 -58.50
C GLU A 406 8.88 -11.73 -58.75
N ALA A 407 9.82 -11.47 -57.84
CA ALA A 407 11.18 -12.00 -57.92
C ALA A 407 11.23 -13.54 -57.79
N ARG A 408 10.38 -14.10 -56.93
CA ARG A 408 10.25 -15.56 -56.78
C ARG A 408 9.68 -16.20 -58.04
N ASP A 409 8.65 -15.62 -58.62
CA ASP A 409 8.02 -16.13 -59.85
C ASP A 409 9.01 -16.09 -61.02
N CYS A 410 9.81 -15.03 -61.14
CA CYS A 410 10.92 -14.96 -62.09
C CYS A 410 11.96 -16.05 -61.84
N ALA A 411 12.39 -16.27 -60.59
CA ALA A 411 13.36 -17.30 -60.25
C ALA A 411 12.84 -18.74 -60.52
N VAL A 412 11.55 -18.99 -60.28
CA VAL A 412 10.91 -20.27 -60.60
C VAL A 412 10.85 -20.48 -62.12
N ALA A 413 10.54 -19.44 -62.90
CA ALA A 413 10.56 -19.51 -64.36
C ALA A 413 11.98 -19.77 -64.90
N GLU A 414 13.00 -19.15 -64.33
CA GLU A 414 14.41 -19.39 -64.67
C GLU A 414 14.86 -20.82 -64.31
N ALA A 415 14.47 -21.33 -63.14
CA ALA A 415 14.75 -22.69 -62.72
C ALA A 415 14.09 -23.74 -63.64
N ALA A 416 12.84 -23.51 -64.05
CA ALA A 416 12.14 -24.37 -65.01
C ALA A 416 12.82 -24.36 -66.39
N ALA A 417 13.28 -23.18 -66.85
CA ALA A 417 14.05 -23.07 -68.08
C ALA A 417 15.41 -23.79 -67.99
N ALA A 418 16.08 -23.76 -66.83
CA ALA A 418 17.32 -24.48 -66.60
C ALA A 418 17.10 -26.01 -66.57
N GLU A 419 16.00 -26.50 -65.99
CA GLU A 419 15.66 -27.94 -65.99
C GLU A 419 15.37 -28.45 -67.41
N LEU A 420 14.70 -27.66 -68.24
CA LEU A 420 14.50 -27.97 -69.67
C LEU A 420 15.83 -28.08 -70.42
N ARG A 421 16.80 -27.20 -70.13
CA ARG A 421 18.15 -27.27 -70.73
C ARG A 421 18.93 -28.50 -70.24
N ALA A 422 18.79 -28.86 -68.96
CA ALA A 422 19.44 -30.04 -68.40
C ALA A 422 18.89 -31.34 -69.04
N LYS A 423 17.56 -31.45 -69.21
CA LYS A 423 16.96 -32.60 -69.91
C LYS A 423 17.40 -32.70 -71.36
N ALA A 424 17.50 -31.58 -72.07
CA ALA A 424 18.03 -31.56 -73.44
C ALA A 424 19.50 -32.01 -73.52
N ALA A 425 20.30 -31.74 -72.48
CA ALA A 425 21.68 -32.22 -72.39
C ALA A 425 21.76 -33.73 -72.10
N GLU A 426 20.92 -34.26 -71.20
CA GLU A 426 20.82 -35.70 -70.93
C GLU A 426 20.36 -36.49 -72.18
N ASP A 427 19.41 -35.95 -72.94
CA ASP A 427 18.96 -36.56 -74.20
C ASP A 427 20.09 -36.59 -75.26
N ALA A 428 20.96 -35.58 -75.28
CA ALA A 428 22.12 -35.52 -76.15
C ALA A 428 23.21 -36.54 -75.73
N GLU A 429 23.42 -36.73 -74.43
CA GLU A 429 24.36 -37.71 -73.88
C GLU A 429 23.91 -39.15 -74.22
N GLN A 430 22.63 -39.46 -74.06
CA GLN A 430 22.08 -40.77 -74.44
C GLN A 430 22.16 -41.02 -75.96
N ALA A 431 22.08 -39.98 -76.79
CA ALA A 431 22.29 -40.09 -78.23
C ALA A 431 23.76 -40.37 -78.56
N ALA A 432 24.70 -39.74 -77.85
CA ALA A 432 26.13 -39.99 -77.99
C ALA A 432 26.53 -41.41 -77.53
N GLU A 433 25.97 -41.91 -76.42
CA GLU A 433 26.20 -43.28 -75.95
C GLU A 433 25.69 -44.32 -76.95
N ARG A 434 24.50 -44.11 -77.53
CA ARG A 434 23.95 -44.98 -78.59
C ARG A 434 24.82 -44.98 -79.84
N ALA A 435 25.41 -43.85 -80.21
CA ALA A 435 26.36 -43.76 -81.30
C ALA A 435 27.70 -44.46 -80.99
N GLY A 436 28.15 -44.39 -79.73
CA GLY A 436 29.34 -45.11 -79.25
C GLY A 436 29.19 -46.63 -79.31
N GLN A 437 28.02 -47.14 -78.92
CA GLN A 437 27.71 -48.58 -79.01
C GLN A 437 27.68 -49.06 -80.47
N ALA A 438 27.09 -48.28 -81.38
CA ALA A 438 27.10 -48.61 -82.81
C ALA A 438 28.51 -48.64 -83.43
N ALA A 439 29.44 -47.81 -82.92
CA ALA A 439 30.83 -47.78 -83.37
C ALA A 439 31.65 -48.98 -82.86
N GLU A 440 31.43 -49.42 -81.62
CA GLU A 440 32.04 -50.64 -81.07
C GLU A 440 31.51 -51.90 -81.79
N ASP A 441 30.22 -51.95 -82.13
CA ASP A 441 29.65 -53.04 -82.92
C ASP A 441 30.23 -53.10 -84.34
N ALA A 442 30.47 -51.94 -84.98
CA ALA A 442 31.13 -51.86 -86.28
C ALA A 442 32.61 -52.31 -86.21
N ARG A 443 33.31 -51.99 -85.11
CA ARG A 443 34.68 -52.41 -84.85
C ARG A 443 34.77 -53.93 -84.65
N LEU A 444 33.85 -54.52 -83.89
CA LEU A 444 33.77 -55.97 -83.70
C LEU A 444 33.38 -56.71 -84.99
N ALA A 445 32.57 -56.10 -85.86
CA ALA A 445 32.27 -56.64 -87.19
C ALA A 445 33.50 -56.61 -88.13
N ALA A 446 34.29 -55.53 -88.08
CA ALA A 446 35.54 -55.42 -88.82
C ALA A 446 36.60 -56.42 -88.34
N GLU A 447 36.67 -56.68 -87.03
CA GLU A 447 37.60 -57.65 -86.45
C GLU A 447 37.21 -59.10 -86.82
N ARG A 448 35.92 -59.39 -86.97
CA ARG A 448 35.42 -60.68 -87.50
C ARG A 448 35.73 -60.85 -88.99
N ALA A 449 35.66 -59.78 -89.79
CA ALA A 449 36.06 -59.80 -91.19
C ALA A 449 37.58 -60.01 -91.37
N ALA A 450 38.40 -59.47 -90.47
CA ALA A 450 39.84 -59.65 -90.45
C ALA A 450 40.27 -61.09 -90.10
N LEU A 451 39.49 -61.81 -89.30
CA LEU A 451 39.74 -63.22 -88.96
C LEU A 451 39.42 -64.16 -90.12
N THR A 452 38.39 -63.86 -90.92
CA THR A 452 38.07 -64.64 -92.14
C THR A 452 39.08 -64.46 -93.28
N LEU A 453 39.80 -63.33 -93.34
CA LEU A 453 40.83 -63.10 -94.36
C LEU A 453 42.19 -63.77 -94.06
N ARG A 454 42.36 -64.31 -92.85
CA ARG A 454 43.59 -64.98 -92.41
C ARG A 454 43.70 -66.42 -92.93
N ASP A 455 42.59 -67.01 -93.38
CA ASP A 455 42.52 -68.41 -93.82
C ASP A 455 42.75 -68.61 -95.33
N ASP A 456 42.77 -67.55 -96.16
CA ASP A 456 42.86 -67.63 -97.64
C ASP A 456 44.26 -67.31 -98.22
N VAL A 457 45.32 -67.35 -97.41
CA VAL A 457 46.68 -66.87 -97.75
C VAL A 457 47.51 -67.82 -98.67
N THR A 458 46.87 -68.73 -99.43
CA THR A 458 47.55 -69.52 -100.48
C THR A 458 47.31 -69.01 -101.92
N ALA A 459 46.63 -67.87 -102.13
CA ALA A 459 46.36 -67.31 -103.47
C ALA A 459 47.04 -65.93 -103.69
N THR A 460 48.33 -65.83 -103.41
CA THR A 460 49.09 -64.57 -103.29
C THR A 460 49.91 -64.21 -104.54
N GLU A 461 49.30 -63.51 -105.49
CA GLU A 461 50.08 -62.63 -106.39
C GLU A 461 49.28 -61.43 -106.93
N GLU A 462 47.95 -61.57 -107.10
CA GLU A 462 47.05 -60.44 -107.42
C GLU A 462 46.76 -59.54 -106.19
N ALA A 463 47.03 -60.03 -104.98
CA ALA A 463 46.79 -59.34 -103.70
C ALA A 463 47.71 -58.12 -103.46
N ARG A 464 48.87 -58.04 -104.11
CA ARG A 464 49.85 -56.99 -103.82
C ARG A 464 49.40 -55.60 -104.30
N GLN A 465 48.71 -55.51 -105.43
CA GLN A 465 48.25 -54.22 -105.97
C GLN A 465 46.99 -53.70 -105.25
N THR A 466 46.17 -54.60 -104.72
CA THR A 466 44.98 -54.25 -103.92
C THR A 466 45.37 -53.81 -102.50
N ALA A 467 46.43 -54.41 -101.93
CA ALA A 467 46.94 -54.06 -100.60
C ALA A 467 47.45 -52.61 -100.49
N GLU A 468 48.08 -52.06 -101.53
CA GLU A 468 48.55 -50.66 -101.50
C GLU A 468 47.40 -49.64 -101.56
N ARG A 469 46.27 -49.97 -102.21
CA ARG A 469 45.05 -49.14 -102.14
C ARG A 469 44.37 -49.24 -100.78
N GLN A 470 44.26 -50.45 -100.24
CA GLN A 470 43.64 -50.69 -98.95
C GLN A 470 44.44 -50.07 -97.79
N LEU A 471 45.78 -49.96 -97.89
CA LEU A 471 46.59 -49.28 -96.89
C LEU A 471 46.33 -47.76 -96.87
N ARG A 472 46.20 -47.13 -98.03
CA ARG A 472 45.88 -45.69 -98.13
C ARG A 472 44.45 -45.38 -97.68
N GLU A 473 43.51 -46.27 -97.97
CA GLU A 473 42.13 -46.16 -97.48
C GLU A 473 42.04 -46.35 -95.96
N ALA A 474 42.85 -47.26 -95.39
CA ALA A 474 42.95 -47.45 -93.95
C ALA A 474 43.62 -46.26 -93.22
N GLU A 475 44.63 -45.64 -93.83
CA GLU A 475 45.28 -44.43 -93.30
C GLU A 475 44.33 -43.21 -93.35
N ALA A 476 43.56 -43.05 -94.42
CA ALA A 476 42.54 -42.02 -94.53
C ALA A 476 41.39 -42.23 -93.53
N ALA A 477 40.94 -43.48 -93.33
CA ALA A 477 39.94 -43.82 -92.32
C ALA A 477 40.45 -43.55 -90.89
N ARG A 478 41.74 -43.78 -90.63
CA ARG A 478 42.37 -43.49 -89.33
C ARG A 478 42.44 -41.99 -89.05
N GLN A 479 42.77 -41.18 -90.06
CA GLN A 479 42.79 -39.72 -89.92
C GLN A 479 41.39 -39.14 -89.67
N ALA A 480 40.38 -39.62 -90.42
CA ALA A 480 38.99 -39.24 -90.20
C ALA A 480 38.48 -39.61 -88.79
N ALA A 481 38.83 -40.79 -88.29
CA ALA A 481 38.47 -41.22 -86.94
C ALA A 481 39.13 -40.36 -85.84
N THR A 482 40.35 -39.87 -86.05
CA THR A 482 41.00 -38.95 -85.10
C THR A 482 40.39 -37.54 -85.10
N GLU A 483 40.00 -37.01 -86.26
CA GLU A 483 39.32 -35.72 -86.34
C GLU A 483 37.90 -35.77 -85.73
N GLU A 484 37.22 -36.90 -85.88
CA GLU A 484 35.91 -37.11 -85.27
C GLU A 484 36.02 -37.30 -83.74
N ALA A 485 37.06 -37.97 -83.26
CA ALA A 485 37.36 -38.07 -81.84
C ALA A 485 37.71 -36.71 -81.21
N SER A 486 38.45 -35.84 -81.92
CA SER A 486 38.77 -34.49 -81.42
C SER A 486 37.54 -33.59 -81.36
N ARG A 487 36.65 -33.63 -82.37
CA ARG A 487 35.38 -32.89 -82.33
C ARG A 487 34.49 -33.33 -81.16
N ARG A 488 34.45 -34.63 -80.88
CA ARG A 488 33.67 -35.18 -79.75
C ARG A 488 34.24 -34.80 -78.39
N ALA A 489 35.56 -34.69 -78.27
CA ALA A 489 36.19 -34.18 -77.05
C ALA A 489 35.83 -32.70 -76.80
N GLU A 490 35.81 -31.87 -77.86
CA GLU A 490 35.38 -30.47 -77.77
C GLU A 490 33.89 -30.33 -77.40
N GLU A 491 33.02 -31.19 -77.95
CA GLU A 491 31.59 -31.24 -77.60
C GLU A 491 31.35 -31.67 -76.15
N ALA A 492 32.10 -32.66 -75.66
CA ALA A 492 32.04 -33.08 -74.26
C ALA A 492 32.51 -31.98 -73.29
N ASP A 493 33.58 -31.25 -73.62
CA ASP A 493 34.07 -30.11 -72.84
C ASP A 493 33.11 -28.91 -72.87
N ALA A 494 32.34 -28.74 -73.94
CA ALA A 494 31.29 -27.73 -74.03
C ALA A 494 30.07 -28.12 -73.16
N ALA A 495 29.67 -29.39 -73.17
CA ALA A 495 28.59 -29.91 -72.32
C ALA A 495 28.94 -29.81 -70.83
N ALA A 496 30.18 -30.15 -70.44
CA ALA A 496 30.64 -30.02 -69.05
C ALA A 496 30.62 -28.57 -68.55
N ARG A 497 30.99 -27.60 -69.39
CA ARG A 497 30.89 -26.16 -69.06
C ARG A 497 29.45 -25.71 -68.89
N ALA A 498 28.55 -26.14 -69.77
CA ALA A 498 27.12 -25.84 -69.66
C ALA A 498 26.49 -26.42 -68.38
N GLN A 499 26.90 -27.62 -67.95
CA GLN A 499 26.46 -28.19 -66.67
C GLN A 499 26.96 -27.36 -65.48
N HIS A 500 28.24 -26.95 -65.48
CA HIS A 500 28.78 -26.15 -64.39
C HIS A 500 28.10 -24.77 -64.29
N GLU A 501 27.79 -24.13 -65.42
CA GLU A 501 27.02 -22.87 -65.45
C GLU A 501 25.58 -23.05 -64.95
N ALA A 502 24.93 -24.18 -65.29
CA ALA A 502 23.58 -24.48 -64.80
C ALA A 502 23.55 -24.74 -63.28
N GLU A 503 24.58 -25.41 -62.73
CA GLU A 503 24.73 -25.61 -61.28
C GLU A 503 24.97 -24.30 -60.55
N GLN A 504 25.84 -23.42 -61.09
CA GLN A 504 26.07 -22.10 -60.51
C GLN A 504 24.79 -21.24 -60.54
N ALA A 505 24.02 -21.28 -61.63
CA ALA A 505 22.74 -20.59 -61.72
C ALA A 505 21.72 -21.12 -60.70
N ARG A 506 21.64 -22.44 -60.49
CA ARG A 506 20.80 -23.04 -59.44
C ARG A 506 21.21 -22.59 -58.04
N GLN A 507 22.51 -22.59 -57.74
CA GLN A 507 23.01 -22.12 -56.43
C GLN A 507 22.69 -20.64 -56.20
N GLN A 508 22.83 -19.79 -57.22
CA GLN A 508 22.47 -18.37 -57.12
C GLN A 508 20.96 -18.17 -56.91
N ALA A 509 20.12 -18.94 -57.61
CA ALA A 509 18.66 -18.90 -57.43
C ALA A 509 18.24 -19.37 -56.03
N GLU A 510 18.86 -20.43 -55.49
CA GLU A 510 18.62 -20.89 -54.12
C GLU A 510 19.03 -19.85 -53.07
N GLN A 511 20.19 -19.20 -53.26
CA GLN A 511 20.64 -18.12 -52.39
C GLN A 511 19.69 -16.92 -52.43
N ALA A 512 19.22 -16.53 -53.62
CA ALA A 512 18.25 -15.45 -53.78
C ALA A 512 16.90 -15.79 -53.10
N ALA A 513 16.42 -17.02 -53.26
CA ALA A 513 15.20 -17.49 -52.61
C ALA A 513 15.32 -17.52 -51.08
N GLN A 514 16.47 -17.92 -50.54
CA GLN A 514 16.75 -17.86 -49.10
C GLN A 514 16.77 -16.42 -48.57
N GLN A 515 17.43 -15.50 -49.27
CA GLN A 515 17.45 -14.07 -48.89
C GLN A 515 16.05 -13.45 -48.87
N ILE A 516 15.22 -13.76 -49.87
CA ILE A 516 13.83 -13.30 -49.93
C ILE A 516 13.02 -13.89 -48.77
N ALA A 517 13.19 -15.17 -48.45
CA ALA A 517 12.50 -15.81 -47.34
C ALA A 517 12.89 -15.19 -45.99
N ASP A 518 14.16 -14.85 -45.79
CA ASP A 518 14.63 -14.20 -44.57
C ASP A 518 14.12 -12.75 -44.46
N GLN A 519 14.11 -11.99 -45.56
CA GLN A 519 13.48 -10.65 -45.60
C GLN A 519 11.98 -10.70 -45.29
N ALA A 520 11.26 -11.69 -45.82
CA ALA A 520 9.84 -11.89 -45.54
C ALA A 520 9.59 -12.20 -44.04
N ARG A 521 10.46 -13.00 -43.41
CA ARG A 521 10.40 -13.26 -41.97
C ARG A 521 10.69 -12.01 -41.14
N GLU A 522 11.66 -11.20 -41.55
CA GLU A 522 11.99 -9.95 -40.86
C GLU A 522 10.82 -8.96 -40.90
N LEU A 523 10.21 -8.76 -42.07
CA LEU A 523 9.01 -7.94 -42.24
C LEU A 523 7.81 -8.46 -41.44
N GLN A 524 7.63 -9.78 -41.34
CA GLN A 524 6.61 -10.39 -40.49
C GLN A 524 6.84 -10.05 -39.01
N GLN A 525 8.08 -10.15 -38.53
CA GLN A 525 8.43 -9.81 -37.15
C GLN A 525 8.24 -8.32 -36.86
N GLU A 526 8.52 -7.43 -37.83
CA GLU A 526 8.25 -6.00 -37.69
C GLU A 526 6.75 -5.70 -37.60
N ALA A 527 5.93 -6.35 -38.43
CA ALA A 527 4.47 -6.24 -38.36
C ALA A 527 3.93 -6.69 -37.00
N ASP A 528 4.38 -7.83 -36.49
CA ASP A 528 3.99 -8.34 -35.17
C ASP A 528 4.41 -7.38 -34.04
N ARG A 529 5.59 -6.75 -34.15
CA ARG A 529 6.06 -5.74 -33.19
C ARG A 529 5.19 -4.49 -33.21
N ILE A 530 4.76 -4.03 -34.39
CA ILE A 530 3.88 -2.86 -34.54
C ILE A 530 2.50 -3.18 -33.94
N GLU A 531 1.93 -4.36 -34.21
CA GLU A 531 0.65 -4.76 -33.65
C GLU A 531 0.71 -4.88 -32.12
N ALA A 532 1.79 -5.45 -31.58
CA ALA A 532 2.01 -5.53 -30.14
C ALA A 532 2.13 -4.15 -29.49
N LYS A 533 2.78 -3.17 -30.14
CA LYS A 533 2.84 -1.78 -29.67
C LYS A 533 1.45 -1.14 -29.68
N ARG A 534 0.67 -1.30 -30.76
CA ARG A 534 -0.69 -0.76 -30.87
C ARG A 534 -1.61 -1.32 -29.78
N ARG A 535 -1.54 -2.62 -29.49
CA ARG A 535 -2.31 -3.24 -28.40
C ARG A 535 -1.95 -2.68 -27.02
N ARG A 536 -0.67 -2.38 -26.78
CA ARG A 536 -0.23 -1.75 -25.51
C ARG A 536 -0.77 -0.34 -25.38
N GLN A 537 -0.71 0.45 -26.45
CA GLN A 537 -1.19 1.83 -26.43
C GLN A 537 -2.71 1.90 -26.23
N LEU A 538 -3.48 1.00 -26.86
CA LEU A 538 -4.92 0.88 -26.59
C LEU A 538 -5.20 0.52 -25.12
N ALA A 539 -4.44 -0.42 -24.55
CA ALA A 539 -4.57 -0.77 -23.14
C ALA A 539 -4.18 0.38 -22.19
N GLU A 540 -3.22 1.22 -22.56
CA GLU A 540 -2.86 2.43 -21.83
C GLU A 540 -3.98 3.48 -21.88
N LEU A 541 -4.61 3.68 -23.04
CA LEU A 541 -5.78 4.56 -23.16
C LEU A 541 -6.96 4.07 -22.31
N ASP A 542 -7.24 2.76 -22.32
CA ASP A 542 -8.31 2.18 -21.50
C ASP A 542 -8.03 2.38 -20.00
N GLN A 543 -6.77 2.28 -19.58
CA GLN A 543 -6.35 2.56 -18.20
C GLN A 543 -6.52 4.04 -17.84
N LEU A 544 -6.14 4.96 -18.73
CA LEU A 544 -6.33 6.40 -18.52
C LEU A 544 -7.82 6.79 -18.46
N ALA A 545 -8.65 6.19 -19.31
CA ALA A 545 -10.10 6.40 -19.29
C ALA A 545 -10.73 5.88 -17.97
N ALA A 546 -10.30 4.70 -17.49
CA ALA A 546 -10.73 4.16 -16.21
C ALA A 546 -10.28 5.04 -15.03
N ALA A 547 -9.04 5.53 -15.05
CA ALA A 547 -8.52 6.45 -14.04
C ALA A 547 -9.31 7.77 -14.00
N ARG A 548 -9.66 8.34 -15.16
CA ARG A 548 -10.51 9.53 -15.26
C ARG A 548 -11.89 9.29 -14.66
N GLN A 549 -12.54 8.17 -14.97
CA GLN A 549 -13.85 7.82 -14.40
C GLN A 549 -13.78 7.68 -12.87
N GLN A 550 -12.72 7.06 -12.36
CA GLN A 550 -12.52 6.93 -10.92
C GLN A 550 -12.31 8.29 -10.25
N ALA A 551 -11.48 9.16 -10.82
CA ALA A 551 -11.26 10.50 -10.30
C ALA A 551 -12.55 11.35 -10.30
N GLU A 552 -13.36 11.26 -11.36
CA GLU A 552 -14.67 11.92 -11.42
C GLU A 552 -15.64 11.38 -10.36
N ALA A 553 -15.63 10.07 -10.07
CA ALA A 553 -16.44 9.47 -9.01
C ALA A 553 -16.01 9.96 -7.61
N GLU A 554 -14.71 9.96 -7.34
CA GLU A 554 -14.14 10.45 -6.08
C GLU A 554 -14.43 11.94 -5.86
N ALA A 555 -14.34 12.76 -6.91
CA ALA A 555 -14.69 14.18 -6.87
C ALA A 555 -16.19 14.39 -6.57
N ARG A 556 -17.09 13.59 -7.16
CA ARG A 556 -18.53 13.64 -6.85
C ARG A 556 -18.82 13.24 -5.41
N GLU A 557 -18.16 12.20 -4.89
CA GLU A 557 -18.30 11.80 -3.48
C GLU A 557 -17.76 12.86 -2.52
N ALA A 558 -16.64 13.52 -2.85
CA ALA A 558 -16.10 14.62 -2.06
C ALA A 558 -17.05 15.82 -2.03
N ALA A 559 -17.62 16.20 -3.19
CA ALA A 559 -18.61 17.26 -3.28
C ALA A 559 -19.90 16.94 -2.49
N ALA A 560 -20.36 15.68 -2.53
CA ALA A 560 -21.51 15.24 -1.76
C ALA A 560 -21.26 15.36 -0.24
N ARG A 561 -20.09 14.93 0.24
CA ARG A 561 -19.67 15.06 1.64
C ARG A 561 -19.59 16.52 2.09
N ALA A 562 -18.97 17.39 1.28
CA ALA A 562 -18.91 18.82 1.57
C ALA A 562 -20.31 19.46 1.63
N ALA A 563 -21.25 19.04 0.78
CA ALA A 563 -22.62 19.51 0.81
C ALA A 563 -23.40 19.02 2.05
N GLU A 564 -23.12 17.80 2.54
CA GLU A 564 -23.67 17.29 3.80
C GLU A 564 -23.13 18.04 5.01
N GLU A 565 -21.82 18.25 5.08
CA GLU A 565 -21.19 19.04 6.15
C GLU A 565 -21.71 20.48 6.17
N GLY A 566 -21.87 21.10 5.00
CA GLY A 566 -22.45 22.44 4.87
C GLY A 566 -23.94 22.52 5.25
N ARG A 567 -24.69 21.42 5.15
CA ARG A 567 -26.08 21.33 5.67
C ARG A 567 -26.08 21.18 7.19
N ALA A 568 -25.24 20.31 7.74
CA ALA A 568 -25.10 20.14 9.19
C ALA A 568 -24.64 21.44 9.89
N ALA A 569 -23.71 22.18 9.29
CA ALA A 569 -23.26 23.46 9.81
C ALA A 569 -24.37 24.52 9.86
N ARG A 570 -25.22 24.57 8.82
CA ARG A 570 -26.40 25.46 8.79
C ARG A 570 -27.42 25.09 9.86
N GLN A 571 -27.73 23.81 10.00
CA GLN A 571 -28.64 23.34 11.03
C GLN A 571 -28.13 23.64 12.45
N ALA A 572 -26.84 23.43 12.71
CA ALA A 572 -26.23 23.80 13.99
C ALA A 572 -26.21 25.32 14.25
N ALA A 573 -26.25 26.16 13.20
CA ALA A 573 -26.40 27.61 13.34
C ALA A 573 -27.85 28.00 13.66
N GLU A 574 -28.83 27.33 13.05
CA GLU A 574 -30.26 27.50 13.34
C GLU A 574 -30.60 27.05 14.76
N ASP A 575 -30.11 25.87 15.19
CA ASP A 575 -30.30 25.35 16.54
C ASP A 575 -29.73 26.32 17.60
N ARG A 576 -28.59 26.96 17.31
CA ARG A 576 -28.02 28.01 18.18
C ARG A 576 -28.92 29.23 18.28
N ARG A 577 -29.47 29.70 17.16
CA ARG A 577 -30.41 30.83 17.16
C ARG A 577 -31.66 30.48 17.96
N ALA A 578 -32.20 29.27 17.77
CA ALA A 578 -33.35 28.78 18.53
C ALA A 578 -33.06 28.72 20.04
N ALA A 579 -31.90 28.19 20.44
CA ALA A 579 -31.48 28.13 21.85
C ALA A 579 -31.29 29.53 22.47
N GLN A 580 -30.74 30.49 21.73
CA GLN A 580 -30.59 31.87 22.18
C GLN A 580 -31.94 32.57 22.37
N VAL A 581 -32.90 32.33 21.47
CA VAL A 581 -34.27 32.83 21.60
C VAL A 581 -34.94 32.20 22.84
N ALA A 582 -34.86 30.88 23.00
CA ALA A 582 -35.41 30.19 24.17
C ALA A 582 -34.80 30.69 25.50
N LEU A 583 -33.49 30.97 25.53
CA LEU A 583 -32.84 31.55 26.71
C LEU A 583 -33.36 32.97 27.00
N ARG A 584 -33.53 33.80 25.97
CA ARG A 584 -34.12 35.15 26.12
C ARG A 584 -35.56 35.07 26.63
N ASP A 585 -36.36 34.16 26.10
CA ASP A 585 -37.74 33.95 26.55
C ASP A 585 -37.79 33.47 28.00
N ALA A 586 -36.93 32.53 28.39
CA ALA A 586 -36.81 32.08 29.78
C ALA A 586 -36.39 33.23 30.72
N GLN A 587 -35.43 34.06 30.31
CA GLN A 587 -35.03 35.24 31.08
C GLN A 587 -36.17 36.26 31.20
N ALA A 588 -36.95 36.48 30.14
CA ALA A 588 -38.12 37.35 30.18
C ALA A 588 -39.22 36.82 31.09
N GLN A 589 -39.46 35.50 31.10
CA GLN A 589 -40.42 34.86 32.00
C GLN A 589 -39.98 34.95 33.48
N ILE A 590 -38.69 34.73 33.76
CA ILE A 590 -38.13 34.91 35.11
C ILE A 590 -38.28 36.37 35.54
N ARG A 591 -37.99 37.34 34.66
CA ARG A 591 -38.19 38.76 34.95
C ARG A 591 -39.66 39.09 35.23
N ALA A 592 -40.60 38.57 34.43
CA ALA A 592 -42.02 38.79 34.66
C ALA A 592 -42.51 38.21 36.01
N LEU A 593 -41.92 37.10 36.47
CA LEU A 593 -42.19 36.54 37.79
C LEU A 593 -41.60 37.40 38.93
N LEU A 594 -40.46 38.04 38.70
CA LEU A 594 -39.80 38.92 39.68
C LEU A 594 -40.46 40.31 39.75
N ASP A 595 -40.78 40.93 38.61
CA ASP A 595 -41.40 42.26 38.52
C ASP A 595 -42.86 42.27 39.01
N GLY A 596 -43.49 41.10 39.15
CA GLY A 596 -44.82 40.96 39.75
C GLY A 596 -44.85 41.25 41.26
N SER A 597 -43.70 41.44 41.90
CA SER A 597 -43.58 41.75 43.33
C SER A 597 -42.71 42.99 43.54
N ALA A 598 -43.39 44.12 43.79
CA ALA A 598 -42.89 45.40 44.28
C ALA A 598 -42.30 46.37 43.23
N GLU A 599 -42.95 47.53 43.13
CA GLU A 599 -42.40 48.73 42.48
C GLU A 599 -41.01 49.06 43.04
N PRO A 600 -40.03 49.39 42.19
CA PRO A 600 -38.73 49.85 42.63
C PRO A 600 -38.90 51.25 43.22
N GLN A 601 -39.03 51.34 44.55
CA GLN A 601 -38.89 52.60 45.27
C GLN A 601 -37.44 53.06 45.13
N GLY A 602 -37.21 53.91 44.13
CA GLY A 602 -35.91 54.49 43.83
C GLY A 602 -35.31 55.22 45.02
N GLY A 603 -34.08 54.85 45.36
CA GLY A 603 -33.03 55.78 45.79
C GLY A 603 -33.17 56.49 47.13
N GLU A 604 -34.20 56.28 47.94
CA GLU A 604 -34.21 56.83 49.31
C GLU A 604 -33.43 55.89 50.25
N GLU A 605 -32.30 56.41 50.74
CA GLU A 605 -31.65 55.96 51.98
C GLU A 605 -32.73 55.58 53.01
N TRP A 606 -32.64 54.39 53.61
CA TRP A 606 -33.70 53.88 54.49
C TRP A 606 -34.10 54.96 55.51
N LYS A 607 -35.37 55.41 55.49
CA LYS A 607 -35.85 56.54 56.30
C LYS A 607 -35.61 56.39 57.80
N SER A 608 -35.45 55.15 58.28
CA SER A 608 -35.06 54.84 59.65
C SER A 608 -33.53 54.65 59.72
N PRO A 609 -32.82 55.40 60.58
CA PRO A 609 -31.38 55.22 60.79
C PRO A 609 -31.05 53.83 61.34
N ASP A 610 -31.96 53.20 62.08
CA ASP A 610 -31.79 51.83 62.57
C ASP A 610 -31.90 50.80 61.45
N LYS A 611 -32.83 51.00 60.53
CA LYS A 611 -32.96 50.14 59.33
C LYS A 611 -31.76 50.31 58.40
N ALA A 612 -31.23 51.52 58.25
CA ALA A 612 -30.00 51.77 57.51
C ALA A 612 -28.80 51.04 58.11
N ARG A 613 -28.62 51.11 59.45
CA ARG A 613 -27.57 50.35 60.15
C ARG A 613 -27.75 48.84 60.02
N GLY A 614 -28.98 48.35 60.15
CA GLY A 614 -29.31 46.94 59.96
C GLY A 614 -29.01 46.47 58.54
N TRP A 615 -29.30 47.29 57.54
CA TRP A 615 -28.96 47.04 56.14
C TRP A 615 -27.46 46.98 55.91
N THR A 616 -26.68 47.92 56.46
CA THR A 616 -25.22 47.91 56.34
C THR A 616 -24.64 46.64 56.94
N PHE A 617 -25.07 46.25 58.14
CA PHE A 617 -24.64 45.00 58.76
C PHE A 617 -25.03 43.77 57.96
N PHE A 618 -26.29 43.70 57.48
CA PHE A 618 -26.77 42.63 56.63
C PHE A 618 -25.94 42.49 55.36
N ARG A 619 -25.76 43.59 54.63
CA ARG A 619 -25.00 43.64 53.38
C ARG A 619 -23.53 43.26 53.59
N ASP A 620 -22.89 43.79 54.63
CA ASP A 620 -21.48 43.51 54.92
C ASP A 620 -21.30 42.05 55.36
N ARG A 621 -22.24 41.49 56.12
CA ARG A 621 -22.21 40.06 56.50
C ARG A 621 -22.33 39.17 55.28
N VAL A 622 -23.31 39.42 54.42
CA VAL A 622 -23.51 38.63 53.20
C VAL A 622 -22.31 38.77 52.25
N ARG A 623 -21.75 39.97 52.08
CA ARG A 623 -20.56 40.17 51.22
C ARG A 623 -19.29 39.54 51.78
N ASN A 624 -19.05 39.64 53.08
CA ASN A 624 -17.79 39.21 53.66
C ASN A 624 -17.78 37.72 54.02
N THR A 625 -18.94 37.14 54.37
CA THR A 625 -19.04 35.76 54.85
C THR A 625 -19.86 34.84 53.95
N GLY A 626 -20.65 35.39 53.01
CA GLY A 626 -21.56 34.60 52.17
C GLY A 626 -22.77 34.03 52.93
N GLU A 627 -22.90 34.33 54.22
CA GLU A 627 -23.99 33.86 55.08
C GLU A 627 -25.00 34.98 55.34
N GLU A 628 -26.28 34.66 55.24
CA GLU A 628 -27.36 35.59 55.60
C GLU A 628 -27.47 35.68 57.14
N PRO A 629 -27.28 36.88 57.74
CA PRO A 629 -27.43 37.01 59.18
C PRO A 629 -28.89 36.81 59.60
N THR A 630 -29.09 36.19 60.75
CA THR A 630 -30.41 36.02 61.34
C THR A 630 -30.97 37.37 61.82
N ALA A 631 -32.30 37.49 61.92
CA ALA A 631 -32.94 38.69 62.47
C ALA A 631 -32.47 39.01 63.90
N ALA A 632 -32.06 38.00 64.67
CA ALA A 632 -31.50 38.18 66.01
C ALA A 632 -30.10 38.83 65.96
N GLU A 633 -29.25 38.41 65.02
CA GLU A 633 -27.91 38.99 64.84
C GLU A 633 -27.99 40.44 64.34
N VAL A 634 -28.90 40.71 63.39
CA VAL A 634 -29.16 42.08 62.93
C VAL A 634 -29.69 42.94 64.07
N HIS A 635 -30.60 42.42 64.89
CA HIS A 635 -31.12 43.10 66.09
C HIS A 635 -30.01 43.43 67.10
N THR A 636 -29.12 42.48 67.39
CA THR A 636 -27.96 42.71 68.27
C THR A 636 -27.02 43.77 67.69
N ALA A 637 -26.84 43.81 66.37
CA ALA A 637 -25.95 44.77 65.71
C ALA A 637 -26.49 46.22 65.71
N ILE A 638 -27.82 46.42 65.66
CA ILE A 638 -28.44 47.76 65.66
C ILE A 638 -28.75 48.30 67.07
N GLY A 639 -28.77 47.42 68.08
CA GLY A 639 -29.09 47.74 69.48
C GLY A 639 -30.54 47.44 69.87
N GLU A 640 -30.80 47.23 71.17
CA GLU A 640 -32.09 46.78 71.73
C GLU A 640 -33.25 47.79 71.61
N ALA A 641 -33.02 48.97 71.01
CA ALA A 641 -34.02 50.00 70.84
C ALA A 641 -35.13 49.62 69.84
N VAL A 642 -34.87 48.67 68.94
CA VAL A 642 -35.82 48.22 67.92
C VAL A 642 -36.28 46.81 68.23
N HIS A 643 -37.59 46.57 68.29
CA HIS A 643 -38.12 45.22 68.55
C HIS A 643 -37.70 44.21 67.46
N ILE A 644 -37.29 43.00 67.86
CA ILE A 644 -36.85 41.93 66.94
C ILE A 644 -37.88 41.57 65.86
N GLY A 645 -39.17 41.71 66.17
CA GLY A 645 -40.25 41.50 65.19
C GLY A 645 -40.19 42.47 64.02
N THR A 646 -39.77 43.71 64.26
CA THR A 646 -39.57 44.74 63.22
C THR A 646 -38.32 44.43 62.40
N VAL A 647 -37.26 43.93 63.02
CA VAL A 647 -36.06 43.48 62.30
C VAL A 647 -36.39 42.30 61.37
N ARG A 648 -37.25 41.37 61.83
CA ARG A 648 -37.70 40.24 61.00
C ARG A 648 -38.47 40.70 59.76
N SER A 649 -39.29 41.75 59.84
CA SER A 649 -39.97 42.29 58.66
C SER A 649 -38.98 42.97 57.70
N TRP A 650 -37.92 43.61 58.20
CA TRP A 650 -36.89 44.23 57.36
C TRP A 650 -36.05 43.23 56.57
N MET A 651 -35.89 41.98 57.03
CA MET A 651 -35.12 40.96 56.33
C MET A 651 -35.62 40.72 54.89
N GLY A 652 -36.93 40.79 54.66
CA GLY A 652 -37.51 40.68 53.31
C GLY A 652 -37.04 41.82 52.41
N ASP A 653 -37.13 43.05 52.92
CA ASP A 653 -36.72 44.25 52.20
C ASP A 653 -35.20 44.27 51.94
N PHE A 654 -34.39 43.76 52.87
CA PHE A 654 -32.94 43.64 52.71
C PHE A 654 -32.58 42.64 51.60
N ARG A 655 -33.22 41.46 51.57
CA ARG A 655 -33.01 40.48 50.48
C ARG A 655 -33.37 41.06 49.13
N GLN A 656 -34.51 41.74 49.04
CA GLN A 656 -34.95 42.38 47.81
C GLN A 656 -33.94 43.44 47.36
N ARG A 657 -33.50 44.31 48.27
CA ARG A 657 -32.53 45.37 47.95
C ARG A 657 -31.16 44.82 47.56
N LEU A 658 -30.73 43.72 48.15
CA LEU A 658 -29.49 43.04 47.78
C LEU A 658 -29.58 42.43 46.38
N ALA A 659 -30.72 41.80 46.05
CA ALA A 659 -30.96 41.28 44.72
C ALA A 659 -30.93 42.39 43.66
N GLU A 660 -31.56 43.53 43.93
CA GLU A 660 -31.47 44.72 43.07
C GLU A 660 -30.01 45.19 42.88
N GLU A 661 -29.24 45.32 43.97
CA GLU A 661 -27.84 45.80 43.93
C GLU A 661 -26.91 44.84 43.16
N VAL A 662 -27.21 43.54 43.14
CA VAL A 662 -26.43 42.52 42.40
C VAL A 662 -26.85 42.45 40.92
N VAL A 663 -28.14 42.57 40.63
CA VAL A 663 -28.69 42.43 39.26
C VAL A 663 -28.42 43.68 38.39
N LEU A 664 -28.45 44.89 38.97
CA LEU A 664 -28.20 46.15 38.26
C LEU A 664 -26.82 46.27 37.58
N PRO A 665 -25.68 45.98 38.23
CA PRO A 665 -24.36 46.09 37.59
C PRO A 665 -24.13 45.05 36.48
N LEU A 666 -24.69 43.84 36.62
CA LEU A 666 -24.65 42.82 35.56
C LEU A 666 -25.37 43.27 34.28
N HIS A 667 -26.36 44.15 34.40
CA HIS A 667 -27.04 44.76 33.26
C HIS A 667 -26.22 45.88 32.59
N ALA A 668 -25.52 46.70 33.38
CA ALA A 668 -24.68 47.77 32.86
C ALA A 668 -23.48 47.23 32.07
N ASP A 669 -22.80 46.21 32.59
CA ASP A 669 -21.67 45.56 31.90
C ASP A 669 -22.11 44.85 30.61
N ARG A 670 -23.32 44.27 30.60
CA ARG A 670 -23.86 43.57 29.43
C ARG A 670 -24.36 44.52 28.35
N GLN A 671 -24.99 45.64 28.72
CA GLN A 671 -25.34 46.71 27.78
C GLN A 671 -24.10 47.43 27.24
N ALA A 672 -23.05 47.61 28.05
CA ALA A 672 -21.77 48.13 27.56
C ALA A 672 -21.08 47.17 26.57
N ALA A 673 -21.20 45.86 26.78
CA ALA A 673 -20.70 44.84 25.85
C ALA A 673 -21.52 44.77 24.54
N GLU A 674 -22.85 44.95 24.59
CA GLU A 674 -23.70 45.01 23.39
C GLU A 674 -23.61 46.35 22.64
N ALA A 675 -23.38 47.47 23.33
CA ALA A 675 -23.27 48.81 22.74
C ALA A 675 -21.88 49.11 22.14
N ASN A 676 -20.86 48.31 22.46
CA ASN A 676 -19.51 48.44 21.90
C ASN A 676 -19.10 47.18 21.11
N PRO A 677 -19.70 46.92 19.92
CA PRO A 677 -19.28 45.82 19.04
C PRO A 677 -17.90 46.04 18.40
N ALA A 678 -17.20 47.14 18.71
CA ALA A 678 -15.91 47.50 18.16
C ALA A 678 -14.71 46.95 18.96
N HIS A 679 -14.85 45.78 19.59
CA HIS A 679 -13.68 45.05 20.09
C HIS A 679 -12.89 44.54 18.86
N PRO A 680 -11.60 44.86 18.69
CA PRO A 680 -10.83 44.60 17.46
C PRO A 680 -10.59 43.11 17.11
N ALA A 681 -11.25 42.16 17.78
CA ALA A 681 -11.13 40.74 17.47
C ALA A 681 -12.03 40.27 16.32
N SER A 682 -12.94 41.10 15.81
CA SER A 682 -13.97 40.69 14.83
C SER A 682 -14.07 41.58 13.59
N ASN A 683 -13.02 42.31 13.22
CA ASN A 683 -12.98 43.03 11.94
C ASN A 683 -12.27 42.19 10.86
N PRO A 684 -13.01 41.42 10.02
CA PRO A 684 -12.41 40.58 8.97
C PRO A 684 -11.62 41.38 7.92
N ALA A 685 -11.82 42.70 7.83
CA ALA A 685 -11.05 43.58 6.94
C ALA A 685 -9.62 43.86 7.44
N GLN A 686 -9.36 43.77 8.76
CA GLN A 686 -8.01 43.92 9.31
C GLN A 686 -7.20 42.62 9.20
N VAL A 687 -7.83 41.45 9.32
CA VAL A 687 -7.19 40.15 9.07
C VAL A 687 -6.73 40.04 7.61
N ARG A 688 -7.58 40.44 6.64
CA ARG A 688 -7.19 40.50 5.22
C ARG A 688 -6.05 41.48 4.92
N ARG A 689 -5.93 42.59 5.68
CA ARG A 689 -4.81 43.55 5.50
C ARG A 689 -3.50 43.05 6.10
N LEU A 690 -3.54 42.26 7.17
CA LEU A 690 -2.35 41.66 7.77
C LEU A 690 -1.85 40.46 6.95
N GLU A 691 -2.74 39.68 6.34
CA GLU A 691 -2.35 38.59 5.42
C GLU A 691 -1.71 39.11 4.13
N ALA A 692 -2.21 40.24 3.59
CA ALA A 692 -1.65 40.89 2.41
C ALA A 692 -0.25 41.51 2.64
N ALA A 693 0.20 41.66 3.89
CA ALA A 693 1.50 42.23 4.26
C ALA A 693 2.59 41.16 4.48
N THR A 694 2.28 39.88 4.32
CA THR A 694 3.28 38.81 4.44
C THR A 694 4.16 38.79 3.19
N PRO A 695 5.49 38.95 3.30
CA PRO A 695 6.37 38.95 2.13
C PRO A 695 6.35 37.57 1.46
N ARG A 696 5.89 37.54 0.21
CA ARG A 696 5.93 36.38 -0.68
C ARG A 696 7.36 35.84 -0.72
N ALA A 697 7.54 34.56 -0.38
CA ALA A 697 8.83 33.88 -0.44
C ALA A 697 9.43 34.01 -1.86
N PRO A 698 10.77 34.16 -1.97
CA PRO A 698 11.42 34.29 -3.26
C PRO A 698 11.23 33.02 -4.08
N HIS A 699 10.71 33.20 -5.29
CA HIS A 699 10.64 32.18 -6.33
C HIS A 699 12.04 31.59 -6.54
N PRO A 700 12.24 30.25 -6.45
CA PRO A 700 13.51 29.67 -6.82
C PRO A 700 13.73 29.83 -8.32
N ASP A 701 14.94 30.28 -8.65
CA ASP A 701 15.45 30.56 -9.98
C ASP A 701 15.05 29.52 -11.03
N ARG A 702 14.29 29.97 -12.03
CA ARG A 702 14.32 29.40 -13.39
C ARG A 702 15.61 29.88 -14.06
N ARG A 703 16.71 29.13 -13.91
CA ARG A 703 17.86 29.22 -14.80
C ARG A 703 18.43 27.84 -15.11
N ALA A 704 18.74 27.69 -16.40
CA ALA A 704 19.47 26.63 -17.07
C ALA A 704 18.69 25.35 -17.40
N ASP A 705 18.01 25.37 -18.55
CA ASP A 705 18.01 24.25 -19.51
C ASP A 705 17.65 24.78 -20.90
N ASP A 706 18.53 25.63 -21.44
CA ASP A 706 18.62 25.89 -22.88
C ASP A 706 20.00 25.39 -23.34
N ALA A 707 20.05 24.11 -23.73
CA ALA A 707 21.18 23.54 -24.45
C ALA A 707 20.66 22.48 -25.44
N ALA A 708 20.06 22.95 -26.53
CA ALA A 708 19.83 22.13 -27.72
C ALA A 708 21.18 21.78 -28.37
N PRO A 709 21.49 20.50 -28.63
CA PRO A 709 22.62 20.15 -29.48
C PRO A 709 22.22 20.28 -30.95
N GLN A 710 22.94 21.13 -31.68
CA GLN A 710 22.89 21.20 -33.13
C GLN A 710 23.27 19.85 -33.76
N PRO A 711 22.61 19.41 -34.84
CA PRO A 711 23.03 18.25 -35.60
C PRO A 711 24.28 18.59 -36.41
N ARG A 712 25.38 17.88 -36.15
CA ARG A 712 26.54 17.84 -37.05
C ARG A 712 26.19 16.97 -38.25
N THR A 713 26.29 17.58 -39.43
CA THR A 713 26.40 16.92 -40.73
C THR A 713 27.68 16.08 -40.80
N ALA A 714 27.52 14.83 -41.22
CA ALA A 714 28.50 14.03 -41.96
C ALA A 714 27.72 13.03 -42.80
#